data_AF-A0A7C7JPM3-F1
#
_entry.id   AF-A0A7C7JPM3-F1
#
_cell.length_a   1.000
_cell.length_b   1.000
_cell.length_c   1.000
_cell.angle_alpha   90.00
_cell.angle_beta   90.00
_cell.angle_gamma   90.00
#
_symmetry.space_group_name_H-M   'P 1'
#
loop_
_entity.id
_entity.type
_entity.pdbx_description
1 polymer ?
#
loop_
_entity_poly.entity_id
_entity_poly.type
_entity_poly.pdbx_seq_one_letter_code
_entity_poly.pdbx_strand_id
1 'polypeptide(L)'
;MFKISKQEIEVDGKKIILETGKIARQADGAIIATCGETVVIATAVGEKKVNPEMDYFPLQVNYQEKYYAAGKIPGGYFKREARPTEAETLISRLIDRPIRPLFPEEFRNEVQVLPTVLSYDGVNEPDVLSIIACSAALAISGMPFQGPVGASRVGYIDDKYVLNPSKEEIEKSKLDLVVAGTKDAVLMVESEASGLSEKVMLDAVKFGHEKFVPVIEAIEKLVKDCGKEQWVVEKKDLSGLEKKISDSFKKDLTKAFSIKDKQERSNLIGEITTKCKEMFEGDETYSDLDISMTLKKVEKKIVRTDILKNKSRIDGRSLTDVRQIDCQVGVLPRTHGSALFTRGETQALVTLTLGTSEDEQRVESLEGLKRNRFMLHYNFPPFSVGEVGRIGTGRREIGHGKLAWRALNSSLPAQEKFPYTYRIVSEITESNGSSSMATVCGASLALMDAGVPMKDSVAGIAMGLIKEGDDFSVLSDILGDEDHLGDMDFKVAGTKDGITSLQMDIKITGITFEIMDQALSQAKDGRIHILGEMAKALTGSRDTVSKYTPKIETVMVDKKDIAAVIGKGGATIREIVELSGAKVDVKDTGEVTVAAPDEESRHKAMKMIKDIIAKPEMNKIYKGKVIKIMEFGAFVNFLGKQDGLVHISELAPKRVAKVTDVVKEGDEVTVKVIGFDRGKVKLSIKQAVA
;
A
#
# COMPACT_ATOMS: atom_id res chain seq x y z
N MET A 1 -17.23 38.29 22.91
CA MET A 1 -17.53 37.50 21.68
C MET A 1 -16.19 37.15 21.04
N PHE A 2 -15.98 35.94 20.53
CA PHE A 2 -14.69 35.56 19.92
C PHE A 2 -14.49 36.30 18.59
N LYS A 3 -13.26 36.79 18.31
CA LYS A 3 -12.91 37.30 16.98
C LYS A 3 -12.72 36.09 16.06
N ILE A 4 -13.67 35.87 15.16
CA ILE A 4 -13.65 34.77 14.20
C ILE A 4 -13.23 35.35 12.85
N SER A 5 -12.26 34.69 12.21
CA SER A 5 -11.88 34.96 10.83
C SER A 5 -12.24 33.75 9.98
N LYS A 6 -12.82 34.00 8.81
CA LYS A 6 -13.36 32.97 7.94
C LYS A 6 -13.12 33.33 6.48
N GLN A 7 -12.65 32.36 5.71
CA GLN A 7 -12.53 32.45 4.26
C GLN A 7 -13.32 31.32 3.61
N GLU A 8 -14.00 31.64 2.51
CA GLU A 8 -14.77 30.67 1.72
C GLU A 8 -14.21 30.64 0.29
N ILE A 9 -14.04 29.44 -0.24
CA ILE A 9 -13.48 29.19 -1.57
C ILE A 9 -14.36 28.20 -2.29
N GLU A 10 -14.56 28.39 -3.59
CA GLU A 10 -15.20 27.42 -4.45
C GLU A 10 -14.15 26.75 -5.34
N VAL A 11 -14.09 25.42 -5.32
CA VAL A 11 -13.15 24.60 -6.09
C VAL A 11 -13.95 23.52 -6.81
N ASP A 12 -14.11 23.67 -8.12
CA ASP A 12 -14.87 22.75 -8.99
C ASP A 12 -16.29 22.46 -8.47
N GLY A 13 -17.02 23.52 -8.09
CA GLY A 13 -18.37 23.44 -7.53
C GLY A 13 -18.44 22.99 -6.06
N LYS A 14 -17.31 22.62 -5.44
CA LYS A 14 -17.23 22.29 -4.02
C LYS A 14 -16.84 23.51 -3.20
N LYS A 15 -17.64 23.85 -2.20
CA LYS A 15 -17.36 24.95 -1.28
C LYS A 15 -16.47 24.47 -0.12
N ILE A 16 -15.29 25.06 -0.01
CA ILE A 16 -14.35 24.88 1.09
C ILE A 16 -14.41 26.10 2.01
N ILE A 17 -14.51 25.86 3.30
CA ILE A 17 -14.55 26.90 4.34
C ILE A 17 -13.34 26.71 5.24
N LEU A 18 -12.60 27.79 5.51
CA LEU A 18 -11.51 27.84 6.50
C LEU A 18 -11.89 28.83 7.60
N GLU A 19 -12.02 28.35 8.84
CA GLU A 19 -12.40 29.16 10.01
C GLU A 19 -11.32 29.08 11.11
N THR A 20 -11.03 30.20 11.77
CA THR A 20 -10.17 30.26 12.95
C THR A 20 -10.70 31.24 14.02
N GLY A 21 -10.08 31.23 15.20
CA GLY A 21 -10.39 32.15 16.30
C GLY A 21 -11.45 31.66 17.29
N LYS A 22 -12.07 30.50 17.03
CA LYS A 22 -13.08 29.88 17.91
C LYS A 22 -12.54 28.70 18.73
N ILE A 23 -11.87 27.74 18.08
CA ILE A 23 -11.42 26.46 18.66
C ILE A 23 -9.89 26.43 18.75
N ALA A 24 -9.35 25.70 19.75
CA ALA A 24 -7.91 25.44 19.92
C ALA A 24 -7.00 26.69 19.94
N ARG A 25 -7.49 27.79 20.52
CA ARG A 25 -6.82 29.12 20.52
C ARG A 25 -5.47 29.19 21.25
N GLN A 26 -5.09 28.15 21.99
CA GLN A 26 -3.77 28.05 22.62
C GLN A 26 -2.68 27.60 21.65
N ALA A 27 -3.04 26.98 20.52
CA ALA A 27 -2.07 26.61 19.49
C ALA A 27 -1.52 27.86 18.78
N ASP A 28 -0.33 27.74 18.19
CA ASP A 28 0.22 28.81 17.34
C ASP A 28 -0.68 29.04 16.13
N GLY A 29 -1.17 27.98 15.50
CA GLY A 29 -2.24 28.07 14.49
C GLY A 29 -3.30 27.00 14.68
N ALA A 30 -4.56 27.33 14.41
CA ALA A 30 -5.66 26.38 14.44
C ALA A 30 -6.70 26.73 13.37
N ILE A 31 -7.10 25.74 12.57
CA ILE A 31 -8.07 25.89 11.48
C ILE A 31 -9.13 24.81 11.59
N ILE A 32 -10.39 25.20 11.46
CA ILE A 32 -11.49 24.31 11.13
C ILE A 32 -11.71 24.43 9.62
N ALA A 33 -11.42 23.36 8.89
CA ALA A 33 -11.68 23.26 7.47
C ALA A 33 -12.95 22.43 7.24
N THR A 34 -13.80 22.88 6.32
CA THR A 34 -15.07 22.19 5.99
C THR A 34 -15.25 22.13 4.49
N CYS A 35 -15.61 20.95 3.97
CA CYS A 35 -16.03 20.73 2.59
C CYS A 35 -17.24 19.79 2.60
N GLY A 36 -18.41 20.28 2.16
CA GLY A 36 -19.66 19.56 2.39
C GLY A 36 -19.95 19.43 3.89
N GLU A 37 -20.16 18.21 4.37
CA GLU A 37 -20.29 17.92 5.81
C GLU A 37 -19.01 17.30 6.40
N THR A 38 -17.97 17.08 5.58
CA THR A 38 -16.66 16.66 6.08
C THR A 38 -15.93 17.84 6.74
N VAL A 39 -15.52 17.64 8.00
CA VAL A 39 -14.89 18.66 8.86
C VAL A 39 -13.59 18.14 9.43
N VAL A 40 -12.51 18.90 9.24
CA VAL A 40 -11.19 18.63 9.79
C VAL A 40 -10.75 19.80 10.66
N ILE A 41 -10.25 19.51 11.87
CA ILE A 41 -9.47 20.49 12.63
C ILE A 41 -7.99 20.23 12.38
N ALA A 42 -7.22 21.27 12.08
CA ALA A 42 -5.77 21.21 12.04
C ALA A 42 -5.19 22.21 13.03
N THR A 43 -4.29 21.74 13.89
CA THR A 43 -3.52 22.60 14.81
C THR A 43 -2.04 22.51 14.49
N ALA A 44 -1.34 23.63 14.60
CA ALA A 44 0.11 23.72 14.49
C ALA A 44 0.68 24.40 15.74
N VAL A 45 1.71 23.79 16.33
CA VAL A 45 2.42 24.30 17.51
C VAL A 45 3.91 24.16 17.28
N GLY A 46 4.66 25.22 17.58
CA GLY A 46 6.11 25.20 17.57
C GLY A 46 6.67 25.44 18.96
N GLU A 47 7.71 24.72 19.35
CA GLU A 47 8.47 25.04 20.55
C GLU A 47 9.31 26.29 20.31
N LYS A 48 9.37 27.23 21.25
CA LYS A 48 10.09 28.50 21.04
C LYS A 48 11.59 28.35 21.20
N LYS A 49 12.03 27.41 22.03
CA LYS A 49 13.44 27.11 22.25
C LYS A 49 13.91 26.02 21.30
N VAL A 50 15.00 26.29 20.58
CA VAL A 50 15.68 25.27 19.78
C VAL A 50 16.52 24.38 20.71
N ASN A 51 16.53 23.08 20.46
CA ASN A 51 17.50 22.18 21.10
C ASN A 51 18.82 22.29 20.32
N PRO A 52 19.90 22.83 20.93
CA PRO A 52 21.17 23.06 20.24
C PRO A 52 21.87 21.78 19.79
N GLU A 53 21.51 20.62 20.36
CA GLU A 53 22.10 19.32 20.00
C GLU A 53 21.37 18.63 18.83
N MET A 54 20.22 19.17 18.37
CA MET A 54 19.48 18.55 17.27
C MET A 54 20.06 18.88 15.89
N ASP A 55 20.43 17.83 15.18
CA ASP A 55 21.04 17.88 13.84
C ASP A 55 20.03 17.72 12.68
N TYR A 56 18.73 17.66 13.00
CA TYR A 56 17.64 17.58 12.04
C TYR A 56 16.50 18.55 12.39
N PHE A 57 15.55 18.71 11.48
CA PHE A 57 14.32 19.46 11.73
C PHE A 57 13.21 18.55 12.28
N PRO A 58 12.90 18.61 13.59
CA PRO A 58 11.88 17.80 14.26
C PRO A 58 10.44 18.25 13.95
N LEU A 59 10.01 18.06 12.70
CA LEU A 59 8.61 18.17 12.29
C LEU A 59 7.88 16.84 12.47
N GLN A 60 6.81 16.85 13.25
CA GLN A 60 5.88 15.73 13.42
C GLN A 60 4.51 16.09 12.86
N VAL A 61 3.99 15.22 11.99
CA VAL A 61 2.62 15.30 11.50
C VAL A 61 1.89 14.03 11.89
N ASN A 62 0.76 14.17 12.58
CA ASN A 62 -0.07 13.05 13.02
C ASN A 62 -1.52 13.31 12.64
N TYR A 63 -1.90 12.84 11.46
CA TYR A 63 -3.29 12.78 11.03
C TYR A 63 -4.04 11.69 11.79
N GLN A 64 -5.25 12.01 12.24
CA GLN A 64 -6.11 11.08 12.99
C GLN A 64 -7.55 11.10 12.48
N GLU A 65 -8.14 9.91 12.39
CA GLU A 65 -9.55 9.71 12.13
C GLU A 65 -10.24 9.30 13.42
N LYS A 66 -11.29 10.04 13.80
CA LYS A 66 -12.13 9.68 14.94
C LYS A 66 -13.36 8.96 14.43
N TYR A 67 -13.66 7.79 14.98
CA TYR A 67 -14.79 6.98 14.50
C TYR A 67 -16.13 7.67 14.74
N TYR A 68 -16.21 8.56 15.73
CA TYR A 68 -17.37 9.41 15.92
C TYR A 68 -17.63 10.34 14.73
N ALA A 69 -16.62 10.65 13.90
CA ALA A 69 -16.79 11.48 12.71
C ALA A 69 -17.78 10.86 11.70
N ALA A 70 -17.90 9.53 11.72
CA ALA A 70 -18.88 8.76 10.96
C ALA A 70 -19.98 8.13 11.86
N GLY A 71 -20.14 8.60 13.10
CA GLY A 71 -21.14 8.10 14.06
C GLY A 71 -20.89 6.65 14.52
N LYS A 72 -19.65 6.18 14.51
CA LYS A 72 -19.27 4.79 14.82
C LYS A 72 -18.51 4.66 16.13
N ILE A 73 -18.65 3.48 16.74
CA ILE A 73 -17.81 3.03 17.86
C ILE A 73 -16.76 2.07 17.29
N PRO A 74 -15.46 2.23 17.59
CA PRO A 74 -14.42 1.33 17.09
C PRO A 74 -14.71 -0.16 17.37
N GLY A 75 -14.42 -1.02 16.41
CA GLY A 75 -14.67 -2.47 16.48
C GLY A 75 -13.78 -3.21 17.48
N GLY A 76 -12.58 -2.69 17.75
CA GLY A 76 -11.59 -3.29 18.66
C GLY A 76 -12.10 -3.55 20.08
N TYR A 77 -11.41 -4.42 20.82
CA TYR A 77 -11.80 -4.84 22.17
C TYR A 77 -12.01 -3.66 23.14
N PHE A 78 -11.13 -2.65 23.08
CA PHE A 78 -11.16 -1.48 23.96
C PHE A 78 -12.18 -0.41 23.57
N LYS A 79 -12.84 -0.52 22.40
CA LYS A 79 -13.79 0.48 21.89
C LYS A 79 -13.22 1.91 21.83
N ARG A 80 -11.92 2.02 21.53
CA ARG A 80 -11.15 3.27 21.48
C ARG A 80 -10.12 3.20 20.35
N GLU A 81 -9.91 4.31 19.65
CA GLU A 81 -8.82 4.45 18.68
C GLU A 81 -7.47 4.33 19.41
N ALA A 82 -6.60 3.46 18.92
CA ALA A 82 -5.34 3.10 19.56
C ALA A 82 -4.15 3.51 18.70
N ARG A 83 -3.46 2.53 18.10
CA ARG A 83 -2.36 2.78 17.17
C ARG A 83 -2.89 3.39 15.86
N PRO A 84 -2.14 4.30 15.22
CA PRO A 84 -2.49 4.79 13.90
C PRO A 84 -2.68 3.63 12.91
N THR A 85 -3.71 3.74 12.10
CA THR A 85 -3.97 2.88 10.96
C THR A 85 -2.94 3.13 9.84
N GLU A 86 -2.92 2.24 8.85
CA GLU A 86 -2.11 2.44 7.64
C GLU A 86 -2.52 3.74 6.92
N ALA A 87 -3.81 3.97 6.75
CA ALA A 87 -4.35 5.19 6.14
C ALA A 87 -3.91 6.45 6.89
N GLU A 88 -4.04 6.47 8.21
CA GLU A 88 -3.63 7.61 9.03
C GLU A 88 -2.12 7.89 8.90
N THR A 89 -1.31 6.84 8.87
CA THR A 89 0.14 6.94 8.69
C THR A 89 0.51 7.47 7.30
N LEU A 90 -0.18 7.01 6.26
CA LEU A 90 0.04 7.42 4.88
C LEU A 90 -0.39 8.87 4.66
N ILE A 91 -1.55 9.28 5.16
CA ILE A 91 -2.03 10.67 5.07
C ILE A 91 -1.12 11.60 5.88
N SER A 92 -0.64 11.17 7.06
CA SER A 92 0.37 11.92 7.81
C SER A 92 1.62 12.18 6.99
N ARG A 93 2.09 11.19 6.21
CA ARG A 93 3.23 11.38 5.29
C ARG A 93 2.88 12.26 4.10
N LEU A 94 1.68 12.11 3.55
CA LEU A 94 1.17 12.91 2.44
C LEU A 94 1.12 14.41 2.79
N ILE A 95 0.82 14.74 4.05
CA ILE A 95 0.83 16.11 4.56
C ILE A 95 2.27 16.60 4.87
N ASP A 96 3.10 15.76 5.51
CA ASP A 96 4.49 16.07 5.92
C ASP A 96 5.38 16.45 4.72
N ARG A 97 5.32 15.67 3.64
CA ARG A 97 6.18 15.80 2.45
C ARG A 97 6.17 17.20 1.82
N PRO A 98 5.02 17.81 1.48
CA PRO A 98 5.00 19.14 0.87
C PRO A 98 5.27 20.29 1.85
N ILE A 99 5.08 20.14 3.17
CA ILE A 99 5.29 21.24 4.12
C ILE A 99 6.72 21.29 4.67
N ARG A 100 7.39 20.14 4.80
CA ARG A 100 8.75 20.03 5.33
C ARG A 100 9.79 20.91 4.61
N PRO A 101 9.87 20.94 3.27
CA PRO A 101 10.88 21.73 2.56
C PRO A 101 10.64 23.24 2.63
N LEU A 102 9.50 23.68 3.15
CA LEU A 102 9.14 25.09 3.24
C LEU A 102 9.55 25.74 4.57
N PHE A 103 10.20 25.00 5.47
CA PHE A 103 10.85 25.60 6.62
C PHE A 103 12.31 25.92 6.28
N PRO A 104 12.83 27.10 6.69
CA PRO A 104 14.23 27.45 6.54
C PRO A 104 15.15 26.38 7.13
N GLU A 105 16.30 26.17 6.49
CA GLU A 105 17.31 25.18 6.92
C GLU A 105 17.84 25.47 8.34
N GLU A 106 17.86 26.75 8.72
CA GLU A 106 18.25 27.22 10.05
C GLU A 106 17.17 26.94 11.13
N PHE A 107 15.94 26.64 10.75
CA PHE A 107 14.83 26.42 11.69
C PHE A 107 14.77 24.96 12.17
N ARG A 108 15.18 24.72 13.43
CA ARG A 108 15.21 23.37 14.06
C ARG A 108 14.38 23.26 15.32
N ASN A 109 13.46 24.19 15.52
CA ASN A 109 12.47 24.12 16.59
C ASN A 109 11.57 22.90 16.38
N GLU A 110 11.14 22.27 17.47
CA GLU A 110 10.15 21.20 17.42
C GLU A 110 8.82 21.74 16.92
N VAL A 111 8.26 21.13 15.89
CA VAL A 111 6.98 21.51 15.31
C VAL A 111 6.06 20.30 15.27
N GLN A 112 4.86 20.47 15.80
CA GLN A 112 3.82 19.46 15.76
C GLN A 112 2.59 19.98 15.01
N VAL A 113 2.14 19.19 14.03
CA VAL A 113 0.93 19.45 13.25
C VAL A 113 -0.05 18.29 13.40
N LEU A 114 -1.23 18.57 13.93
CA LEU A 114 -2.25 17.56 14.26
C LEU A 114 -3.56 17.83 13.50
N PRO A 115 -3.73 17.30 12.29
CA PRO A 115 -5.02 17.23 11.63
C PRO A 115 -5.88 16.10 12.21
N THR A 116 -7.13 16.38 12.57
CA THR A 116 -8.09 15.41 13.09
C THR A 116 -9.42 15.54 12.37
N VAL A 117 -9.94 14.43 11.83
CA VAL A 117 -11.27 14.38 11.22
C VAL A 117 -12.33 14.39 12.33
N LEU A 118 -13.19 15.40 12.31
CA LEU A 118 -14.27 15.60 13.28
C LEU A 118 -15.63 15.15 12.75
N SER A 119 -15.84 15.25 11.45
CA SER A 119 -17.05 14.80 10.75
C SER A 119 -16.68 14.33 9.35
N TYR A 120 -17.33 13.27 8.87
CA TYR A 120 -17.10 12.69 7.55
C TYR A 120 -18.42 12.36 6.88
N ASP A 121 -18.62 12.90 5.68
CA ASP A 121 -19.89 12.87 4.94
C ASP A 121 -20.04 11.67 4.00
N GLY A 122 -19.00 10.83 3.85
CA GLY A 122 -19.01 9.70 2.93
C GLY A 122 -18.75 10.05 1.46
N VAL A 123 -18.56 11.33 1.14
CA VAL A 123 -18.44 11.84 -0.24
C VAL A 123 -17.10 12.53 -0.47
N ASN A 124 -16.70 13.41 0.45
CA ASN A 124 -15.49 14.22 0.35
C ASN A 124 -14.37 13.61 1.19
N GLU A 125 -13.33 13.13 0.50
CA GLU A 125 -12.16 12.57 1.16
C GLU A 125 -11.46 13.63 2.04
N PRO A 126 -11.12 13.29 3.30
CA PRO A 126 -10.56 14.24 4.24
C PRO A 126 -9.08 14.56 4.00
N ASP A 127 -8.36 13.79 3.17
CA ASP A 127 -6.90 13.90 3.03
C ASP A 127 -6.46 15.21 2.36
N VAL A 128 -7.04 15.57 1.21
CA VAL A 128 -6.78 16.85 0.52
C VAL A 128 -7.19 18.02 1.41
N LEU A 129 -8.37 17.92 2.05
CA LEU A 129 -8.84 18.94 2.99
C LEU A 129 -7.88 19.11 4.18
N SER A 130 -7.27 18.03 4.65
CA SER A 130 -6.30 18.05 5.74
C SER A 130 -4.99 18.72 5.35
N ILE A 131 -4.49 18.51 4.12
CA ILE A 131 -3.32 19.26 3.62
C ILE A 131 -3.61 20.76 3.64
N ILE A 132 -4.78 21.16 3.11
CA ILE A 132 -5.23 22.56 3.07
C ILE A 132 -5.34 23.13 4.49
N ALA A 133 -5.96 22.40 5.41
CA ALA A 133 -6.13 22.81 6.80
C ALA A 133 -4.79 22.98 7.53
N CYS A 134 -3.86 22.05 7.35
CA CYS A 134 -2.51 22.12 7.91
C CYS A 134 -1.70 23.30 7.36
N SER A 135 -1.77 23.50 6.05
CA SER A 135 -1.17 24.63 5.36
C SER A 135 -1.68 25.97 5.90
N ALA A 136 -3.00 26.11 6.05
CA ALA A 136 -3.61 27.29 6.65
C ALA A 136 -3.22 27.49 8.12
N ALA A 137 -3.20 26.42 8.92
CA ALA A 137 -2.82 26.49 10.34
C ALA A 137 -1.36 26.93 10.50
N LEU A 138 -0.44 26.38 9.70
CA LEU A 138 0.96 26.80 9.68
C LEU A 138 1.10 28.25 9.23
N ALA A 139 0.40 28.66 8.17
CA ALA A 139 0.52 30.00 7.62
C ALA A 139 0.07 31.09 8.60
N ILE A 140 -0.97 30.84 9.42
CA ILE A 140 -1.41 31.82 10.44
C ILE A 140 -0.59 31.77 11.74
N SER A 141 0.29 30.78 11.91
CA SER A 141 0.96 30.50 13.18
C SER A 141 2.05 31.50 13.57
N GLY A 142 2.57 32.24 12.58
CA GLY A 142 3.75 33.08 12.73
C GLY A 142 5.08 32.32 12.67
N MET A 143 5.08 30.98 12.66
CA MET A 143 6.30 30.21 12.39
C MET A 143 6.86 30.56 10.99
N PRO A 144 8.19 30.42 10.78
CA PRO A 144 8.84 30.80 9.53
C PRO A 144 8.56 29.76 8.44
N PHE A 145 7.32 29.68 7.99
CA PHE A 145 6.85 28.73 6.99
C PHE A 145 6.67 29.44 5.64
N GLN A 146 7.41 29.02 4.62
CA GLN A 146 7.44 29.59 3.27
C GLN A 146 6.29 29.08 2.37
N GLY A 147 5.15 28.75 2.97
CA GLY A 147 3.92 28.43 2.24
C GLY A 147 3.08 29.68 1.90
N PRO A 148 1.77 29.54 1.64
CA PRO A 148 0.97 28.34 1.87
C PRO A 148 1.09 27.30 0.75
N VAL A 149 0.71 26.07 1.10
CA VAL A 149 0.55 24.93 0.19
C VAL A 149 -0.91 24.72 -0.17
N GLY A 150 -1.20 24.51 -1.45
CA GLY A 150 -2.46 23.98 -1.95
C GLY A 150 -2.35 22.50 -2.27
N ALA A 151 -3.49 21.82 -2.38
CA ALA A 151 -3.54 20.42 -2.79
C ALA A 151 -4.81 20.11 -3.56
N SER A 152 -4.73 19.11 -4.44
CA SER A 152 -5.88 18.57 -5.16
C SER A 152 -5.68 17.08 -5.46
N ARG A 153 -6.79 16.38 -5.66
CA ARG A 153 -6.82 15.03 -6.23
C ARG A 153 -7.29 15.11 -7.68
N VAL A 154 -6.70 14.33 -8.57
CA VAL A 154 -7.02 14.31 -10.00
C VAL A 154 -7.35 12.88 -10.42
N GLY A 155 -8.55 12.71 -10.96
CA GLY A 155 -9.00 11.50 -11.64
C GLY A 155 -8.87 11.62 -13.16
N TYR A 156 -8.93 10.48 -13.85
CA TYR A 156 -8.95 10.37 -15.30
C TYR A 156 -10.05 9.41 -15.76
N ILE A 157 -11.18 9.98 -16.17
CA ILE A 157 -12.43 9.27 -16.51
C ILE A 157 -12.86 9.70 -17.91
N ASP A 158 -13.19 8.74 -18.78
CA ASP A 158 -13.60 9.01 -20.17
C ASP A 158 -12.65 9.98 -20.90
N ASP A 159 -11.35 9.75 -20.71
CA ASP A 159 -10.23 10.53 -21.24
C ASP A 159 -10.19 12.01 -20.83
N LYS A 160 -10.85 12.36 -19.72
CA LYS A 160 -10.90 13.71 -19.13
C LYS A 160 -10.35 13.73 -17.71
N TYR A 161 -9.68 14.82 -17.36
CA TYR A 161 -9.28 15.10 -15.99
C TYR A 161 -10.47 15.56 -15.16
N VAL A 162 -10.65 14.96 -13.98
CA VAL A 162 -11.70 15.29 -13.02
C VAL A 162 -11.03 15.73 -11.71
N LEU A 163 -11.41 16.89 -11.17
CA LEU A 163 -10.81 17.44 -9.95
C LEU A 163 -11.57 16.95 -8.72
N ASN A 164 -10.83 16.59 -7.68
CA ASN A 164 -11.34 16.12 -6.39
C ASN A 164 -12.51 15.12 -6.55
N PRO A 165 -12.35 14.07 -7.38
CA PRO A 165 -13.41 13.11 -7.66
C PRO A 165 -13.88 12.45 -6.35
N SER A 166 -15.17 12.13 -6.30
CA SER A 166 -15.73 11.27 -5.27
C SER A 166 -15.13 9.86 -5.32
N LYS A 167 -15.37 9.07 -4.28
CA LYS A 167 -14.95 7.66 -4.24
C LYS A 167 -15.51 6.83 -5.39
N GLU A 168 -16.79 7.00 -5.70
CA GLU A 168 -17.45 6.30 -6.81
C GLU A 168 -16.85 6.68 -8.18
N GLU A 169 -16.40 7.92 -8.32
CA GLU A 169 -15.70 8.38 -9.53
C GLU A 169 -14.28 7.82 -9.59
N ILE A 170 -13.56 7.76 -8.47
CA ILE A 170 -12.23 7.12 -8.39
C ILE A 170 -12.29 5.64 -8.78
N GLU A 171 -13.32 4.90 -8.37
CA GLU A 171 -13.50 3.50 -8.78
C GLU A 171 -13.64 3.32 -10.30
N LYS A 172 -14.13 4.34 -11.01
CA LYS A 172 -14.24 4.38 -12.47
C LYS A 172 -13.04 5.03 -13.15
N SER A 173 -12.13 5.59 -12.37
CA SER A 173 -10.99 6.36 -12.85
C SER A 173 -9.80 5.46 -13.18
N LYS A 174 -9.06 5.83 -14.22
CA LYS A 174 -7.74 5.22 -14.52
C LYS A 174 -6.60 5.85 -13.73
N LEU A 175 -6.87 6.88 -12.94
CA LEU A 175 -5.91 7.67 -12.17
C LEU A 175 -6.46 8.04 -10.80
N ASP A 176 -5.69 7.83 -9.75
CA ASP A 176 -5.83 8.49 -8.47
C ASP A 176 -4.51 9.21 -8.17
N LEU A 177 -4.47 10.51 -8.44
CA LEU A 177 -3.28 11.34 -8.26
C LEU A 177 -3.57 12.42 -7.25
N VAL A 178 -2.74 12.52 -6.21
CA VAL A 178 -2.72 13.67 -5.30
C VAL A 178 -1.49 14.50 -5.62
N VAL A 179 -1.70 15.80 -5.82
CA VAL A 179 -0.64 16.80 -6.02
C VAL A 179 -0.77 17.88 -4.97
N ALA A 180 0.36 18.30 -4.40
CA ALA A 180 0.45 19.44 -3.51
C ALA A 180 1.65 20.32 -3.85
N GLY A 181 1.51 21.62 -3.64
CA GLY A 181 2.56 22.59 -3.97
C GLY A 181 2.23 24.01 -3.57
N THR A 182 3.15 24.91 -3.86
CA THR A 182 2.95 26.37 -3.74
C THR A 182 2.33 26.91 -5.02
N LYS A 183 2.10 28.23 -5.05
CA LYS A 183 1.58 28.93 -6.23
C LYS A 183 2.46 28.71 -7.47
N ASP A 184 3.77 28.61 -7.28
CA ASP A 184 4.75 28.62 -8.36
C ASP A 184 5.35 27.25 -8.67
N ALA A 185 5.19 26.27 -7.78
CA ALA A 185 5.83 24.96 -7.93
C ALA A 185 5.03 23.82 -7.30
N VAL A 186 5.08 22.66 -7.93
CA VAL A 186 4.69 21.40 -7.32
C VAL A 186 5.78 20.98 -6.33
N LEU A 187 5.36 20.49 -5.16
CA LEU A 187 6.27 19.99 -4.12
C LEU A 187 6.17 18.48 -3.94
N MET A 188 4.98 17.93 -4.12
CA MET A 188 4.70 16.52 -3.88
C MET A 188 3.69 15.99 -4.88
N VAL A 189 3.97 14.81 -5.41
CA VAL A 189 3.04 13.99 -6.18
C VAL A 189 3.01 12.58 -5.59
N GLU A 190 1.82 12.02 -5.46
CA GLU A 190 1.58 10.62 -5.12
C GLU A 190 0.47 10.09 -6.03
N SER A 191 0.70 8.98 -6.74
CA SER A 191 -0.32 8.47 -7.65
C SER A 191 -0.36 6.95 -7.79
N GLU A 192 -1.56 6.47 -8.09
CA GLU A 192 -1.88 5.14 -8.61
C GLU A 192 -2.55 5.31 -9.98
N ALA A 193 -2.11 4.54 -10.97
CA ALA A 193 -2.59 4.65 -12.35
C ALA A 193 -2.76 3.27 -12.99
N SER A 194 -3.60 3.22 -14.03
CA SER A 194 -3.87 2.01 -14.81
C SER A 194 -3.25 2.10 -16.21
N GLY A 195 -1.92 2.21 -16.27
CA GLY A 195 -1.16 2.19 -17.52
C GLY A 195 -1.34 3.44 -18.36
N LEU A 196 -1.11 4.62 -17.77
CA LEU A 196 -1.22 5.92 -18.45
C LEU A 196 0.13 6.39 -18.98
N SER A 197 0.14 7.13 -20.09
CA SER A 197 1.39 7.64 -20.66
C SER A 197 2.01 8.73 -19.80
N GLU A 198 3.32 8.95 -19.96
CA GLU A 198 4.07 10.02 -19.29
C GLU A 198 3.41 11.39 -19.50
N LYS A 199 2.94 11.67 -20.72
CA LYS A 199 2.23 12.91 -21.06
C LYS A 199 0.93 13.07 -20.28
N VAL A 200 0.10 12.02 -20.22
CA VAL A 200 -1.18 12.08 -19.50
C VAL A 200 -0.95 12.30 -18.00
N MET A 201 0.09 11.67 -17.43
CA MET A 201 0.46 11.86 -16.03
C MET A 201 0.95 13.27 -15.75
N LEU A 202 1.83 13.82 -16.60
CA LEU A 202 2.34 15.19 -16.44
C LEU A 202 1.23 16.25 -16.59
N ASP A 203 0.35 16.08 -17.57
CA ASP A 203 -0.79 16.96 -17.78
C ASP A 203 -1.79 16.88 -16.61
N ALA A 204 -1.92 15.73 -15.93
CA ALA A 204 -2.69 15.61 -14.70
C ALA A 204 -2.08 16.42 -13.54
N VAL A 205 -0.74 16.40 -13.40
CA VAL A 205 -0.03 17.19 -12.39
C VAL A 205 -0.24 18.69 -12.64
N LYS A 206 -0.12 19.14 -13.90
CA LYS A 206 -0.40 20.53 -14.30
C LYS A 206 -1.84 20.93 -13.97
N PHE A 207 -2.81 20.11 -14.39
CA PHE A 207 -4.22 20.35 -14.12
C PHE A 207 -4.51 20.47 -12.62
N GLY A 208 -3.97 19.56 -11.81
CA GLY A 208 -4.16 19.61 -10.37
C GLY A 208 -3.52 20.84 -9.72
N HIS A 209 -2.32 21.24 -10.17
CA HIS A 209 -1.60 22.43 -9.70
C HIS A 209 -2.41 23.71 -9.97
N GLU A 210 -2.80 23.95 -11.22
CA GLU A 210 -3.58 25.13 -11.62
C GLU A 210 -4.89 25.25 -10.81
N LYS A 211 -5.52 24.11 -10.51
CA LYS A 211 -6.83 24.07 -9.85
C LYS A 211 -6.80 24.29 -8.34
N PHE A 212 -5.68 24.09 -7.67
CA PHE A 212 -5.58 24.42 -6.23
C PHE A 212 -5.09 25.84 -5.95
N VAL A 213 -4.64 26.60 -6.95
CA VAL A 213 -4.17 27.99 -6.76
C VAL A 213 -5.18 28.88 -6.03
N PRO A 214 -6.50 28.84 -6.33
CA PRO A 214 -7.50 29.63 -5.60
C PRO A 214 -7.54 29.33 -4.09
N VAL A 215 -7.18 28.11 -3.68
CA VAL A 215 -7.10 27.73 -2.26
C VAL A 215 -5.93 28.46 -1.59
N ILE A 216 -4.78 28.51 -2.25
CA ILE A 216 -3.58 29.23 -1.76
C ILE A 216 -3.92 30.70 -1.55
N GLU A 217 -4.56 31.34 -2.53
CA GLU A 217 -4.95 32.76 -2.45
C GLU A 217 -5.92 33.05 -1.30
N ALA A 218 -6.79 32.10 -0.96
CA ALA A 218 -7.68 32.24 0.18
C ALA A 218 -6.96 32.06 1.52
N ILE A 219 -5.97 31.16 1.60
CA ILE A 219 -5.12 31.07 2.79
C ILE A 219 -4.32 32.37 2.97
N GLU A 220 -3.78 32.95 1.91
CA GLU A 220 -3.10 34.25 1.96
C GLU A 220 -4.01 35.37 2.46
N LYS A 221 -5.29 35.39 2.03
CA LYS A 221 -6.30 36.33 2.56
C LYS A 221 -6.54 36.09 4.05
N LEU A 222 -6.65 34.83 4.48
CA LEU A 222 -6.81 34.49 5.90
C LEU A 222 -5.60 34.96 6.74
N VAL A 223 -4.37 34.78 6.24
CA VAL A 223 -3.14 35.27 6.89
C VAL A 223 -3.16 36.78 7.04
N LYS A 224 -3.61 37.52 6.02
CA LYS A 224 -3.75 38.99 6.11
C LYS A 224 -4.76 39.41 7.19
N ASP A 225 -5.82 38.63 7.39
CA ASP A 225 -6.89 38.96 8.33
C ASP A 225 -6.54 38.62 9.80
N CYS A 226 -5.82 37.52 10.02
CA CYS A 226 -5.59 36.97 11.38
C CYS A 226 -4.24 36.29 11.62
N GLY A 227 -3.26 36.42 10.72
CA GLY A 227 -1.92 35.88 10.91
C GLY A 227 -1.25 36.45 12.16
N LYS A 228 -0.51 35.60 12.89
CA LYS A 228 0.33 36.02 14.01
C LYS A 228 1.64 36.63 13.51
N GLU A 229 2.30 37.36 14.41
CA GLU A 229 3.61 37.95 14.15
C GLU A 229 4.64 36.87 13.79
N GLN A 230 5.44 37.14 12.76
CA GLN A 230 6.45 36.21 12.29
C GLN A 230 7.58 36.04 13.30
N TRP A 231 8.01 34.81 13.49
CA TRP A 231 9.15 34.50 14.35
C TRP A 231 10.43 34.87 13.62
N VAL A 232 11.34 35.50 14.34
CA VAL A 232 12.67 35.80 13.82
C VAL A 232 13.52 34.54 13.89
N VAL A 233 14.09 34.14 12.75
CA VAL A 233 15.08 33.06 12.67
C VAL A 233 16.46 33.70 12.59
N GLU A 234 17.28 33.48 13.61
CA GLU A 234 18.66 33.96 13.60
C GLU A 234 19.52 33.11 12.66
N LYS A 235 20.19 33.78 11.72
CA LYS A 235 21.13 33.12 10.81
C LYS A 235 22.55 33.28 11.34
N LYS A 236 23.18 32.16 11.69
CA LYS A 236 24.61 32.14 12.06
C LYS A 236 25.48 32.25 10.81
N ASP A 237 26.44 33.17 10.80
CA ASP A 237 27.42 33.25 9.72
C ASP A 237 28.50 32.18 9.89
N LEU A 238 28.47 31.17 9.01
CA LEU A 238 29.43 30.07 8.96
C LEU A 238 30.34 30.14 7.74
N SER A 239 30.36 31.26 7.01
CA SER A 239 31.14 31.42 5.77
C SER A 239 32.66 31.23 5.99
N GLY A 240 33.19 31.77 7.09
CA GLY A 240 34.59 31.57 7.49
C GLY A 240 34.93 30.11 7.80
N LEU A 241 34.00 29.39 8.44
CA LEU A 241 34.14 27.96 8.73
C LEU A 241 34.10 27.12 7.45
N GLU A 242 33.16 27.40 6.55
CA GLU A 242 33.03 26.72 5.25
C GLU A 242 34.32 26.86 4.44
N LYS A 243 34.91 28.06 4.41
CA LYS A 243 36.16 28.31 3.71
C LYS A 243 37.32 27.49 4.31
N LYS A 244 37.49 27.52 5.64
CA LYS A 244 38.54 26.74 6.33
C LYS A 244 38.39 25.23 6.07
N ILE A 245 37.19 24.68 6.21
CA ILE A 245 36.92 23.25 5.97
C ILE A 245 37.19 22.89 4.50
N SER A 246 36.71 23.72 3.56
CA SER A 246 36.95 23.51 2.13
C SER A 246 38.44 23.54 1.79
N ASP A 247 39.20 24.52 2.28
CA ASP A 247 40.63 24.64 1.98
C ASP A 247 41.43 23.46 2.51
N SER A 248 41.07 22.92 3.69
CA SER A 248 41.74 21.79 4.32
C SER A 248 41.36 20.43 3.72
N PHE A 249 40.07 20.16 3.50
CA PHE A 249 39.58 18.78 3.25
C PHE A 249 39.04 18.54 1.84
N LYS A 250 38.87 19.57 1.00
CA LYS A 250 38.26 19.40 -0.34
C LYS A 250 38.97 18.35 -1.20
N LYS A 251 40.31 18.29 -1.17
CA LYS A 251 41.07 17.30 -1.95
C LYS A 251 40.80 15.88 -1.47
N ASP A 252 40.81 15.67 -0.16
CA ASP A 252 40.57 14.37 0.45
C ASP A 252 39.11 13.91 0.23
N LEU A 253 38.15 14.82 0.38
CA LEU A 253 36.73 14.55 0.07
C LEU A 253 36.54 14.21 -1.41
N THR A 254 37.18 14.95 -2.33
CA THR A 254 37.10 14.65 -3.77
C THR A 254 37.66 13.26 -4.08
N LYS A 255 38.75 12.86 -3.41
CA LYS A 255 39.31 11.51 -3.53
C LYS A 255 38.39 10.45 -2.90
N ALA A 256 37.69 10.76 -1.81
CA ALA A 256 36.74 9.85 -1.21
C ALA A 256 35.52 9.63 -2.11
N PHE A 257 34.98 10.70 -2.71
CA PHE A 257 33.85 10.59 -3.65
C PHE A 257 34.19 9.93 -4.99
N SER A 258 35.48 9.70 -5.31
CA SER A 258 35.85 8.89 -6.46
C SER A 258 35.92 7.38 -6.18
N ILE A 259 35.75 6.97 -4.92
CA ILE A 259 35.63 5.56 -4.52
C ILE A 259 34.24 5.06 -4.87
N LYS A 260 34.16 3.98 -5.65
CA LYS A 260 32.89 3.40 -6.11
C LYS A 260 32.16 2.63 -5.02
N ASP A 261 32.86 1.78 -4.29
CA ASP A 261 32.29 0.99 -3.20
C ASP A 261 31.74 1.90 -2.09
N LYS A 262 30.48 1.66 -1.70
CA LYS A 262 29.79 2.51 -0.72
C LYS A 262 30.43 2.45 0.66
N GLN A 263 30.83 1.26 1.11
CA GLN A 263 31.33 1.05 2.47
C GLN A 263 32.72 1.65 2.62
N GLU A 264 33.61 1.43 1.65
CA GLU A 264 34.94 2.04 1.62
C GLU A 264 34.86 3.57 1.58
N ARG A 265 33.98 4.12 0.73
CA ARG A 265 33.72 5.56 0.69
C ARG A 265 33.23 6.11 2.03
N SER A 266 32.25 5.44 2.64
CA SER A 266 31.68 5.86 3.93
C SER A 266 32.72 5.85 5.06
N ASN A 267 33.61 4.84 5.07
CA ASN A 267 34.70 4.75 6.05
C ASN A 267 35.67 5.92 5.89
N LEU A 268 36.09 6.25 4.66
CA LEU A 268 37.02 7.35 4.40
C LEU A 268 36.39 8.73 4.73
N ILE A 269 35.12 8.93 4.41
CA ILE A 269 34.38 10.14 4.83
C ILE A 269 34.30 10.22 6.36
N GLY A 270 34.11 9.09 7.04
CA GLY A 270 34.17 9.00 8.50
C GLY A 270 35.53 9.43 9.07
N GLU A 271 36.64 8.96 8.49
CA GLU A 271 37.98 9.40 8.89
C GLU A 271 38.21 10.89 8.66
N ILE A 272 37.76 11.43 7.52
CA ILE A 272 37.84 12.87 7.22
C ILE A 272 37.00 13.67 8.22
N THR A 273 35.81 13.17 8.57
CA THR A 273 34.94 13.79 9.57
C THR A 273 35.62 13.88 10.92
N THR A 274 36.28 12.80 11.38
CA THR A 274 37.05 12.80 12.63
C THR A 274 38.17 13.82 12.60
N LYS A 275 39.00 13.83 11.54
CA LYS A 275 40.09 14.82 11.38
C LYS A 275 39.57 16.25 11.32
N CYS A 276 38.42 16.47 10.69
CA CYS A 276 37.79 17.77 10.64
C CYS A 276 37.37 18.24 12.03
N LYS A 277 36.83 17.35 12.88
CA LYS A 277 36.50 17.69 14.28
C LYS A 277 37.74 17.98 15.11
N GLU A 278 38.79 17.16 14.98
CA GLU A 278 40.08 17.36 15.67
C GLU A 278 40.72 18.72 15.32
N MET A 279 40.57 19.20 14.07
CA MET A 279 41.11 20.51 13.64
C MET A 279 40.50 21.70 14.39
N PHE A 280 39.30 21.55 14.96
CA PHE A 280 38.60 22.59 15.73
C PHE A 280 38.46 22.23 17.21
N GLU A 281 39.18 21.20 17.68
CA GLU A 281 39.15 20.83 19.10
C GLU A 281 39.65 22.00 19.98
N GLY A 282 38.84 22.41 20.95
CA GLY A 282 39.13 23.56 21.81
C GLY A 282 38.77 24.94 21.21
N ASP A 283 38.22 25.01 20.01
CA ASP A 283 37.66 26.25 19.45
C ASP A 283 36.22 26.46 19.95
N GLU A 284 36.03 27.39 20.90
CA GLU A 284 34.70 27.72 21.44
C GLU A 284 33.82 28.55 20.48
N THR A 285 34.35 28.93 19.30
CA THR A 285 33.61 29.75 18.31
C THR A 285 32.51 28.95 17.60
N TYR A 286 32.75 27.67 17.34
CA TYR A 286 31.88 26.79 16.56
C TYR A 286 31.49 25.56 17.38
N SER A 287 30.21 25.19 17.33
CA SER A 287 29.79 23.92 17.92
C SER A 287 30.18 22.74 17.02
N ASP A 288 30.30 21.55 17.60
CA ASP A 288 30.48 20.29 16.85
C ASP A 288 29.43 20.11 15.75
N LEU A 289 28.22 20.60 16.00
CA LEU A 289 27.12 20.57 15.05
C LEU A 289 27.35 21.53 13.88
N ASP A 290 27.82 22.75 14.14
CA ASP A 290 28.19 23.71 13.08
C ASP A 290 29.26 23.13 12.16
N ILE A 291 30.29 22.50 12.75
CA ILE A 291 31.38 21.85 12.02
C ILE A 291 30.85 20.71 11.15
N SER A 292 30.08 19.80 11.75
CA SER A 292 29.54 18.61 11.08
C SER A 292 28.61 18.99 9.92
N MET A 293 27.75 19.99 10.10
CA MET A 293 26.84 20.44 9.05
C MET A 293 27.55 21.22 7.94
N THR A 294 28.55 22.02 8.31
CA THR A 294 29.35 22.74 7.30
C THR A 294 30.17 21.76 6.45
N LEU A 295 30.71 20.69 7.04
CA LEU A 295 31.37 19.61 6.30
C LEU A 295 30.41 18.95 5.30
N LYS A 296 29.20 18.56 5.73
CA LYS A 296 28.15 18.01 4.84
C LYS A 296 27.78 18.98 3.70
N LYS A 297 27.78 20.29 3.97
CA LYS A 297 27.54 21.30 2.93
C LYS A 297 28.67 21.35 1.90
N VAL A 298 29.92 21.22 2.33
CA VAL A 298 31.09 21.12 1.43
C VAL A 298 31.02 19.85 0.60
N GLU A 299 30.69 18.71 1.20
CA GLU A 299 30.45 17.43 0.49
C GLU A 299 29.39 17.60 -0.61
N LYS A 300 28.23 18.17 -0.25
CA LYS A 300 27.14 18.47 -1.20
C LYS A 300 27.63 19.31 -2.38
N LYS A 301 28.41 20.35 -2.12
CA LYS A 301 28.93 21.26 -3.16
C LYS A 301 29.91 20.56 -4.10
N ILE A 302 30.78 19.68 -3.59
CA ILE A 302 31.75 18.92 -4.39
C ILE A 302 31.02 18.03 -5.39
N VAL A 303 30.10 17.19 -4.89
CA VAL A 303 29.37 16.21 -5.72
C VAL A 303 28.51 16.91 -6.76
N ARG A 304 27.75 17.94 -6.35
CA ARG A 304 26.87 18.68 -7.27
C ARG A 304 27.64 19.40 -8.37
N THR A 305 28.77 20.03 -8.03
CA THR A 305 29.60 20.73 -9.01
C THR A 305 30.13 19.74 -10.06
N ASP A 306 30.56 18.55 -9.64
CA ASP A 306 31.10 17.53 -10.54
C ASP A 306 30.01 16.98 -11.49
N ILE A 307 28.83 16.67 -10.96
CA ILE A 307 27.67 16.20 -11.76
C ILE A 307 27.18 17.26 -12.75
N LEU A 308 27.16 18.53 -12.35
CA LEU A 308 26.68 19.61 -13.22
C LEU A 308 27.68 19.94 -14.33
N LYS A 309 28.97 20.06 -13.99
CA LYS A 309 30.02 20.51 -14.93
C LYS A 309 30.61 19.39 -15.76
N ASN A 310 30.98 18.29 -15.10
CA ASN A 310 31.72 17.19 -15.74
C ASN A 310 30.80 16.03 -16.14
N LYS A 311 29.51 16.07 -15.75
CA LYS A 311 28.53 14.98 -15.93
C LYS A 311 29.03 13.64 -15.37
N SER A 312 29.89 13.72 -14.36
CA SER A 312 30.52 12.59 -13.69
C SER A 312 29.76 12.29 -12.41
N ARG A 313 29.36 11.03 -12.21
CA ARG A 313 28.70 10.55 -11.00
C ARG A 313 29.69 9.85 -10.07
N ILE A 314 29.32 9.70 -8.81
CA ILE A 314 30.14 9.11 -7.73
C ILE A 314 30.67 7.71 -8.11
N ASP A 315 29.84 6.90 -8.77
CA ASP A 315 30.20 5.54 -9.19
C ASP A 315 30.79 5.45 -10.61
N GLY A 316 30.96 6.60 -11.27
CA GLY A 316 31.51 6.73 -12.62
C GLY A 316 30.52 6.43 -13.75
N ARG A 317 29.22 6.26 -13.46
CA ARG A 317 28.17 6.12 -14.48
C ARG A 317 27.89 7.44 -15.20
N SER A 318 27.33 7.34 -16.41
CA SER A 318 26.66 8.47 -17.05
C SER A 318 25.37 8.84 -16.32
N LEU A 319 24.79 9.99 -16.68
CA LEU A 319 23.51 10.46 -16.13
C LEU A 319 22.34 9.51 -16.43
N THR A 320 22.41 8.75 -17.53
CA THR A 320 21.34 7.87 -18.01
C THR A 320 21.54 6.41 -17.66
N ASP A 321 22.75 6.01 -17.26
CA ASP A 321 23.06 4.59 -17.02
C ASP A 321 22.35 4.06 -15.78
N VAL A 322 21.72 2.90 -15.93
CA VAL A 322 21.18 2.09 -14.84
C VAL A 322 22.28 1.14 -14.34
N ARG A 323 22.34 0.87 -13.03
CA ARG A 323 23.31 -0.09 -12.48
C ARG A 323 23.05 -1.50 -13.02
N GLN A 324 24.06 -2.35 -12.91
CA GLN A 324 23.92 -3.76 -13.25
C GLN A 324 22.77 -4.40 -12.47
N ILE A 325 21.94 -5.17 -13.18
CA ILE A 325 20.78 -5.87 -12.63
C ILE A 325 21.03 -7.38 -12.72
N ASP A 326 20.73 -8.08 -11.64
CA ASP A 326 20.62 -9.54 -11.57
C ASP A 326 19.25 -9.91 -11.02
N CYS A 327 18.60 -10.86 -11.68
CA CYS A 327 17.25 -11.29 -11.35
C CYS A 327 17.21 -12.80 -11.24
N GLN A 328 16.76 -13.32 -10.10
CA GLN A 328 16.57 -14.75 -9.86
C GLN A 328 15.14 -15.00 -9.39
N VAL A 329 14.52 -16.08 -9.85
CA VAL A 329 13.16 -16.50 -9.48
C VAL A 329 13.17 -17.90 -8.89
N GLY A 330 12.20 -18.24 -8.04
CA GLY A 330 12.14 -19.55 -7.39
C GLY A 330 13.28 -19.80 -6.40
N VAL A 331 13.87 -18.73 -5.83
CA VAL A 331 15.01 -18.79 -4.91
C VAL A 331 14.70 -19.49 -3.59
N LEU A 332 13.43 -19.51 -3.17
CA LEU A 332 12.97 -20.22 -1.98
C LEU A 332 12.14 -21.45 -2.36
N PRO A 333 12.49 -22.66 -1.89
CA PRO A 333 11.94 -23.92 -2.42
C PRO A 333 10.48 -24.20 -2.03
N ARG A 334 9.97 -23.56 -0.96
CA ARG A 334 8.64 -23.84 -0.40
C ARG A 334 7.61 -22.72 -0.58
N THR A 335 8.05 -21.53 -0.96
CA THR A 335 7.16 -20.39 -1.15
C THR A 335 6.28 -20.58 -2.39
N HIS A 336 5.15 -19.88 -2.47
CA HIS A 336 4.29 -19.96 -3.65
C HIS A 336 4.95 -19.30 -4.87
N GLY A 337 5.63 -18.16 -4.65
CA GLY A 337 6.60 -17.60 -5.59
C GLY A 337 7.64 -16.79 -4.84
N SER A 338 8.84 -16.69 -5.41
CA SER A 338 9.93 -15.92 -4.81
C SER A 338 10.83 -15.32 -5.88
N ALA A 339 11.43 -14.19 -5.57
CA ALA A 339 12.43 -13.55 -6.41
C ALA A 339 13.52 -12.87 -5.57
N LEU A 340 14.75 -12.94 -6.05
CA LEU A 340 15.84 -12.09 -5.60
C LEU A 340 16.15 -11.10 -6.71
N PHE A 341 15.81 -9.84 -6.49
CA PHE A 341 16.11 -8.76 -7.42
C PHE A 341 17.27 -7.94 -6.86
N THR A 342 18.36 -7.81 -7.62
CA THR A 342 19.54 -7.03 -7.26
C THR A 342 19.80 -6.00 -8.34
N ARG A 343 19.99 -4.73 -7.95
CA ARG A 343 20.40 -3.62 -8.84
C ARG A 343 21.53 -2.83 -8.19
N GLY A 344 22.75 -3.03 -8.65
CA GLY A 344 23.96 -2.61 -7.94
C GLY A 344 23.91 -3.09 -6.48
N GLU A 345 24.19 -2.22 -5.52
CA GLU A 345 24.14 -2.50 -4.07
C GLU A 345 22.71 -2.27 -3.49
N THR A 346 21.66 -2.57 -4.25
CA THR A 346 20.26 -2.54 -3.78
C THR A 346 19.60 -3.87 -4.09
N GLN A 347 19.23 -4.61 -3.05
CA GLN A 347 18.72 -5.97 -3.18
C GLN A 347 17.45 -6.17 -2.37
N ALA A 348 16.47 -6.83 -2.99
CA ALA A 348 15.22 -7.20 -2.37
C ALA A 348 14.97 -8.71 -2.58
N LEU A 349 14.84 -9.44 -1.47
CA LEU A 349 14.28 -10.78 -1.45
C LEU A 349 12.77 -10.67 -1.29
N VAL A 350 12.03 -11.00 -2.33
CA VAL A 350 10.57 -10.85 -2.38
C VAL A 350 9.90 -12.20 -2.44
N THR A 351 8.88 -12.40 -1.60
CA THR A 351 8.09 -13.62 -1.54
C THR A 351 6.61 -13.32 -1.74
N LEU A 352 5.94 -14.12 -2.54
CA LEU A 352 4.48 -14.16 -2.62
C LEU A 352 3.93 -15.38 -1.87
N THR A 353 2.92 -15.13 -1.05
CA THR A 353 2.03 -16.15 -0.48
C THR A 353 0.60 -15.93 -0.97
N LEU A 354 0.09 -16.88 -1.73
CA LEU A 354 -1.34 -17.02 -2.07
C LEU A 354 -2.16 -17.66 -0.93
N GLY A 355 -3.34 -17.13 -0.64
CA GLY A 355 -4.29 -17.60 0.38
C GLY A 355 -5.75 -17.52 -0.09
N THR A 356 -6.69 -17.82 0.81
CA THR A 356 -8.14 -17.83 0.53
C THR A 356 -8.82 -16.54 1.02
N SER A 357 -10.15 -16.45 0.85
CA SER A 357 -10.99 -15.35 1.35
C SER A 357 -10.89 -15.12 2.86
N GLU A 358 -10.61 -16.16 3.65
CA GLU A 358 -10.40 -16.04 5.09
C GLU A 358 -9.10 -15.30 5.45
N ASP A 359 -8.11 -15.37 4.57
CA ASP A 359 -6.79 -14.73 4.74
C ASP A 359 -6.82 -13.24 4.33
N GLU A 360 -7.96 -12.72 3.85
CA GLU A 360 -8.14 -11.31 3.52
C GLU A 360 -7.95 -10.41 4.75
N GLN A 361 -7.21 -9.32 4.58
CA GLN A 361 -7.00 -8.37 5.66
C GLN A 361 -8.27 -7.57 5.91
N ARG A 362 -8.80 -7.67 7.14
CA ARG A 362 -9.92 -6.85 7.59
C ARG A 362 -9.41 -5.49 8.05
N VAL A 363 -9.84 -4.43 7.39
CA VAL A 363 -9.46 -3.05 7.70
C VAL A 363 -10.70 -2.30 8.13
N GLU A 364 -10.66 -1.74 9.33
CA GLU A 364 -11.72 -0.87 9.83
C GLU A 364 -11.40 0.58 9.43
N SER A 365 -12.40 1.29 8.92
CA SER A 365 -12.30 2.68 8.46
C SER A 365 -13.55 3.47 8.86
N LEU A 366 -13.56 4.78 8.62
CA LEU A 366 -14.77 5.60 8.80
C LEU A 366 -15.99 5.05 8.04
N GLU A 367 -15.78 4.34 6.93
CA GLU A 367 -16.84 3.72 6.12
C GLU A 367 -17.29 2.35 6.62
N GLY A 368 -16.55 1.79 7.58
CA GLY A 368 -16.81 0.49 8.16
C GLY A 368 -15.73 -0.51 7.79
N LEU A 369 -16.08 -1.79 7.89
CA LEU A 369 -15.16 -2.89 7.69
C LEU A 369 -14.98 -3.19 6.20
N LYS A 370 -13.76 -3.00 5.70
CA LYS A 370 -13.32 -3.40 4.37
C LYS A 370 -12.48 -4.67 4.44
N ARG A 371 -12.43 -5.42 3.33
CA ARG A 371 -11.55 -6.58 3.18
C ARG A 371 -10.60 -6.34 2.02
N ASN A 372 -9.31 -6.44 2.30
CA ASN A 372 -8.26 -6.28 1.32
C ASN A 372 -7.69 -7.64 0.95
N ARG A 373 -7.86 -8.03 -0.31
CA ARG A 373 -7.29 -9.26 -0.87
C ARG A 373 -5.83 -9.11 -1.30
N PHE A 374 -5.30 -7.90 -1.42
CA PHE A 374 -3.90 -7.67 -1.81
C PHE A 374 -3.17 -6.91 -0.70
N MET A 375 -2.16 -7.54 -0.13
CA MET A 375 -1.30 -7.00 0.91
C MET A 375 0.15 -6.98 0.40
N LEU A 376 0.86 -5.88 0.63
CA LEU A 376 2.29 -5.79 0.38
C LEU A 376 2.97 -5.23 1.63
N HIS A 377 3.80 -6.04 2.25
CA HIS A 377 4.60 -5.67 3.41
C HIS A 377 6.04 -5.44 2.98
N TYR A 378 6.58 -4.28 3.36
CA TYR A 378 7.94 -3.88 3.06
C TYR A 378 8.72 -3.80 4.37
N ASN A 379 9.88 -4.46 4.42
CA ASN A 379 10.74 -4.51 5.59
C ASN A 379 12.13 -3.99 5.23
N PHE A 380 12.64 -3.09 6.07
CA PHE A 380 13.94 -2.44 5.89
C PHE A 380 14.83 -2.68 7.11
N PRO A 381 15.41 -3.88 7.26
CA PRO A 381 16.21 -4.21 8.42
C PRO A 381 17.52 -3.39 8.44
N PRO A 382 18.04 -3.00 9.63
CA PRO A 382 19.24 -2.16 9.75
C PRO A 382 20.49 -2.73 9.07
N PHE A 383 20.63 -4.05 9.02
CA PHE A 383 21.78 -4.69 8.36
C PHE A 383 21.86 -4.37 6.86
N SER A 384 20.73 -4.02 6.22
CA SER A 384 20.68 -3.69 4.79
C SER A 384 21.47 -2.43 4.42
N VAL A 385 21.78 -1.60 5.42
CA VAL A 385 22.64 -0.42 5.32
C VAL A 385 23.90 -0.53 6.16
N GLY A 386 24.19 -1.70 6.74
CA GLY A 386 25.37 -1.93 7.57
C GLY A 386 25.26 -1.37 9.00
N GLU A 387 24.05 -1.09 9.48
CA GLU A 387 23.84 -0.45 10.79
C GLU A 387 23.19 -1.40 11.83
N VAL A 388 23.31 -1.03 13.10
CA VAL A 388 22.56 -1.65 14.21
C VAL A 388 21.37 -0.75 14.54
N GLY A 389 20.18 -1.31 14.69
CA GLY A 389 18.97 -0.53 14.95
C GLY A 389 17.81 -1.34 15.53
N ARG A 390 16.73 -0.64 15.88
CA ARG A 390 15.49 -1.26 16.36
C ARG A 390 14.78 -1.98 15.21
N ILE A 391 14.29 -3.19 15.46
CA ILE A 391 13.49 -3.94 14.49
C ILE A 391 12.02 -3.58 14.69
N GLY A 392 11.36 -3.12 13.62
CA GLY A 392 9.93 -2.79 13.60
C GLY A 392 9.52 -2.10 12.30
N THR A 393 8.21 -1.99 12.08
CA THR A 393 7.66 -1.31 10.91
C THR A 393 7.38 0.15 11.25
N GLY A 394 8.11 1.08 10.64
CA GLY A 394 7.92 2.51 10.80
C GLY A 394 7.08 3.15 9.70
N ARG A 395 6.96 4.49 9.76
CA ARG A 395 6.25 5.29 8.76
C ARG A 395 6.82 5.08 7.35
N ARG A 396 8.15 4.96 7.23
CA ARG A 396 8.84 4.84 5.93
C ARG A 396 8.54 3.51 5.26
N GLU A 397 8.59 2.43 6.02
CA GLU A 397 8.32 1.07 5.56
C GLU A 397 6.89 0.94 5.05
N ILE A 398 5.91 1.48 5.80
CA ILE A 398 4.51 1.55 5.37
C ILE A 398 4.37 2.35 4.07
N GLY A 399 5.02 3.52 3.99
CA GLY A 399 4.98 4.37 2.80
C GLY A 399 5.57 3.71 1.56
N HIS A 400 6.74 3.07 1.68
CA HIS A 400 7.39 2.34 0.58
C HIS A 400 6.59 1.12 0.16
N GLY A 401 6.04 0.37 1.13
CA GLY A 401 5.14 -0.74 0.87
C GLY A 401 3.91 -0.31 0.09
N LYS A 402 3.27 0.80 0.49
CA LYS A 402 2.11 1.33 -0.24
C LYS A 402 2.46 1.84 -1.63
N LEU A 403 3.61 2.47 -1.82
CA LEU A 403 4.10 2.87 -3.14
C LEU A 403 4.23 1.66 -4.07
N ALA A 404 4.87 0.59 -3.60
CA ALA A 404 5.01 -0.63 -4.37
C ALA A 404 3.65 -1.32 -4.61
N TRP A 405 2.75 -1.26 -3.63
CA TRP A 405 1.38 -1.77 -3.76
C TRP A 405 0.63 -1.04 -4.87
N ARG A 406 0.66 0.30 -4.90
CA ARG A 406 0.03 1.15 -5.94
C ARG A 406 0.57 0.81 -7.33
N ALA A 407 1.89 0.60 -7.44
CA ALA A 407 2.54 0.24 -8.69
C ALA A 407 2.06 -1.10 -9.28
N LEU A 408 1.66 -2.06 -8.43
CA LEU A 408 1.31 -3.42 -8.86
C LEU A 408 -0.20 -3.67 -8.95
N ASN A 409 -1.00 -2.95 -8.17
CA ASN A 409 -2.42 -3.23 -8.00
C ASN A 409 -3.20 -3.27 -9.32
N SER A 410 -2.95 -2.30 -10.21
CA SER A 410 -3.61 -2.22 -11.52
C SER A 410 -3.19 -3.32 -12.52
N SER A 411 -2.11 -4.05 -12.23
CA SER A 411 -1.61 -5.15 -13.06
C SER A 411 -2.07 -6.54 -12.58
N LEU A 412 -2.73 -6.61 -11.42
CA LEU A 412 -3.28 -7.85 -10.89
C LEU A 412 -4.56 -8.27 -11.64
N PRO A 413 -4.81 -9.57 -11.82
CA PRO A 413 -6.03 -10.07 -12.44
C PRO A 413 -7.26 -9.79 -11.57
N ALA A 414 -8.44 -9.69 -12.19
CA ALA A 414 -9.71 -9.61 -11.49
C ALA A 414 -9.97 -10.86 -10.61
N GLN A 415 -10.81 -10.73 -9.57
CA GLN A 415 -11.01 -11.79 -8.57
C GLN A 415 -11.57 -13.07 -9.20
N GLU A 416 -12.43 -12.90 -10.19
CA GLU A 416 -13.11 -13.96 -10.92
C GLU A 416 -12.12 -14.78 -11.74
N LYS A 417 -11.03 -14.16 -12.20
CA LYS A 417 -9.98 -14.83 -12.99
C LYS A 417 -8.94 -15.52 -12.11
N PHE A 418 -8.65 -14.97 -10.95
CA PHE A 418 -7.68 -15.53 -10.01
C PHE A 418 -8.14 -15.29 -8.57
N PRO A 419 -8.95 -16.21 -8.00
CA PRO A 419 -9.69 -16.01 -6.75
C PRO A 419 -8.82 -16.25 -5.50
N TYR A 420 -7.64 -15.64 -5.47
CA TYR A 420 -6.69 -15.75 -4.37
C TYR A 420 -6.50 -14.42 -3.65
N THR A 421 -6.21 -14.53 -2.37
CA THR A 421 -5.62 -13.46 -1.58
C THR A 421 -4.11 -13.46 -1.78
N TYR A 422 -3.51 -12.28 -1.91
CA TYR A 422 -2.09 -12.07 -2.17
C TYR A 422 -1.43 -11.42 -0.96
N ARG A 423 -0.40 -12.06 -0.41
CA ARG A 423 0.51 -11.44 0.54
C ARG A 423 1.92 -11.43 -0.03
N ILE A 424 2.39 -10.24 -0.40
CA ILE A 424 3.77 -10.01 -0.78
C ILE A 424 4.53 -9.53 0.45
N VAL A 425 5.73 -10.08 0.67
CA VAL A 425 6.71 -9.54 1.63
C VAL A 425 8.00 -9.27 0.88
N SER A 426 8.50 -8.05 1.00
CA SER A 426 9.80 -7.65 0.50
C SER A 426 10.74 -7.41 1.66
N GLU A 427 11.76 -8.25 1.77
CA GLU A 427 12.87 -8.09 2.70
C GLU A 427 14.01 -7.40 1.95
N ILE A 428 14.34 -6.16 2.35
CA ILE A 428 15.50 -5.47 1.77
C ILE A 428 16.76 -6.00 2.43
N THR A 429 17.64 -6.59 1.62
CA THR A 429 18.88 -7.20 2.10
C THR A 429 20.09 -6.30 1.91
N GLU A 430 20.04 -5.40 0.92
CA GLU A 430 21.05 -4.37 0.65
C GLU A 430 20.35 -3.09 0.17
N SER A 431 20.86 -1.92 0.55
CA SER A 431 20.31 -0.63 0.11
C SER A 431 21.36 0.44 -0.12
N ASN A 432 21.55 0.80 -1.39
CA ASN A 432 22.27 1.99 -1.84
C ASN A 432 21.51 2.71 -2.95
N GLY A 433 20.20 2.90 -2.76
CA GLY A 433 19.32 3.50 -3.73
C GLY A 433 17.89 3.09 -3.45
N SER A 434 17.00 3.28 -4.42
CA SER A 434 15.57 3.01 -4.21
C SER A 434 15.24 1.53 -4.09
N SER A 435 15.26 1.06 -2.85
CA SER A 435 14.78 -0.25 -2.42
C SER A 435 13.27 -0.41 -2.61
N SER A 436 12.49 0.67 -2.58
CA SER A 436 11.07 0.63 -2.94
C SER A 436 10.83 0.23 -4.40
N MET A 437 11.67 0.69 -5.33
CA MET A 437 11.59 0.27 -6.73
C MET A 437 12.15 -1.14 -6.96
N ALA A 438 13.17 -1.55 -6.20
CA ALA A 438 13.61 -2.94 -6.17
C ALA A 438 12.49 -3.88 -5.70
N THR A 439 11.70 -3.47 -4.70
CA THR A 439 10.49 -4.19 -4.27
C THR A 439 9.48 -4.34 -5.39
N VAL A 440 9.19 -3.29 -6.17
CA VAL A 440 8.26 -3.39 -7.31
C VAL A 440 8.73 -4.44 -8.32
N CYS A 441 10.00 -4.39 -8.72
CA CYS A 441 10.57 -5.32 -9.69
C CYS A 441 10.57 -6.77 -9.15
N GLY A 442 11.06 -6.97 -7.92
CA GLY A 442 11.08 -8.28 -7.27
C GLY A 442 9.68 -8.85 -7.02
N ALA A 443 8.70 -8.00 -6.67
CA ALA A 443 7.31 -8.41 -6.50
C ALA A 443 6.65 -8.79 -7.83
N SER A 444 6.91 -8.05 -8.91
CA SER A 444 6.46 -8.43 -10.25
C SER A 444 7.00 -9.81 -10.64
N LEU A 445 8.28 -10.08 -10.39
CA LEU A 445 8.89 -11.39 -10.65
C LEU A 445 8.30 -12.49 -9.75
N ALA A 446 8.12 -12.25 -8.45
CA ALA A 446 7.55 -13.22 -7.53
C ALA A 446 6.08 -13.54 -7.82
N LEU A 447 5.29 -12.57 -8.30
CA LEU A 447 3.93 -12.78 -8.80
C LEU A 447 3.91 -13.70 -10.02
N MET A 448 4.77 -13.43 -11.00
CA MET A 448 4.89 -14.27 -12.20
C MET A 448 5.41 -15.67 -11.87
N ASP A 449 6.40 -15.79 -10.99
CA ASP A 449 6.94 -17.07 -10.52
C ASP A 449 5.89 -17.92 -9.81
N ALA A 450 4.95 -17.29 -9.09
CA ALA A 450 3.84 -17.98 -8.45
C ALA A 450 2.71 -18.40 -9.40
N GLY A 451 2.80 -18.06 -10.69
CA GLY A 451 1.76 -18.34 -11.68
C GLY A 451 0.55 -17.41 -11.60
N VAL A 452 0.70 -16.21 -11.01
CA VAL A 452 -0.36 -15.19 -11.05
C VAL A 452 -0.44 -14.65 -12.48
N PRO A 453 -1.60 -14.69 -13.16
CA PRO A 453 -1.74 -14.23 -14.54
C PRO A 453 -1.75 -12.69 -14.60
N MET A 454 -0.57 -12.10 -14.46
CA MET A 454 -0.35 -10.66 -14.61
C MET A 454 -0.56 -10.23 -16.06
N LYS A 455 -1.11 -9.04 -16.26
CA LYS A 455 -1.30 -8.49 -17.61
C LYS A 455 0.05 -8.27 -18.31
N ASP A 456 0.98 -7.61 -17.63
CA ASP A 456 2.36 -7.35 -18.05
C ASP A 456 3.24 -7.22 -16.80
N SER A 457 4.55 -7.41 -16.94
CA SER A 457 5.51 -7.13 -15.87
C SER A 457 5.58 -5.63 -15.55
N VAL A 458 5.81 -5.31 -14.28
CA VAL A 458 5.96 -3.94 -13.79
C VAL A 458 7.36 -3.74 -13.28
N ALA A 459 8.03 -2.68 -13.73
CA ALA A 459 9.33 -2.26 -13.22
C ALA A 459 9.25 -0.86 -12.62
N GLY A 460 10.17 -0.59 -11.69
CA GLY A 460 10.34 0.69 -11.05
C GLY A 460 11.74 1.26 -11.22
N ILE A 461 11.84 2.56 -11.45
CA ILE A 461 13.10 3.31 -11.45
C ILE A 461 13.00 4.51 -10.51
N ALA A 462 14.10 4.80 -9.82
CA ALA A 462 14.27 6.04 -9.07
C ALA A 462 15.15 7.00 -9.84
N MET A 463 14.75 8.25 -9.82
CA MET A 463 15.31 9.32 -10.61
C MET A 463 15.61 10.49 -9.68
N GLY A 464 16.66 11.22 -9.98
CA GLY A 464 17.03 12.42 -9.25
C GLY A 464 17.23 13.59 -10.18
N LEU A 465 17.26 14.77 -9.60
CA LEU A 465 17.57 16.00 -10.30
C LEU A 465 18.41 16.92 -9.42
N ILE A 466 19.45 17.48 -10.01
CA ILE A 466 20.30 18.51 -9.42
C ILE A 466 20.15 19.77 -10.27
N LYS A 467 19.95 20.92 -9.64
CA LYS A 467 19.76 22.22 -10.30
C LYS A 467 20.54 23.33 -9.58
N GLU A 468 21.29 24.13 -10.33
CA GLU A 468 21.92 25.37 -9.85
C GLU A 468 21.73 26.48 -10.88
N GLY A 469 21.02 27.56 -10.52
CA GLY A 469 20.63 28.58 -11.49
C GLY A 469 19.80 27.95 -12.62
N ASP A 470 20.19 28.14 -13.86
CA ASP A 470 19.54 27.54 -15.03
C ASP A 470 20.11 26.17 -15.42
N ASP A 471 21.26 25.78 -14.86
CA ASP A 471 21.90 24.50 -15.14
C ASP A 471 21.22 23.38 -14.32
N PHE A 472 20.94 22.26 -14.98
CA PHE A 472 20.43 21.05 -14.31
C PHE A 472 20.98 19.76 -14.92
N SER A 473 20.89 18.68 -14.15
CA SER A 473 21.19 17.31 -14.58
C SER A 473 20.13 16.36 -14.02
N VAL A 474 19.53 15.54 -14.90
CA VAL A 474 18.63 14.44 -14.51
C VAL A 474 19.44 13.15 -14.36
N LEU A 475 19.25 12.46 -13.25
CA LEU A 475 19.98 11.24 -12.89
C LEU A 475 19.05 10.02 -12.92
N SER A 476 19.44 8.99 -13.67
CA SER A 476 18.79 7.68 -13.68
C SER A 476 19.37 6.75 -12.61
N ASP A 477 18.49 6.01 -11.94
CA ASP A 477 18.84 5.02 -10.92
C ASP A 477 19.81 5.58 -9.87
N ILE A 478 19.29 6.53 -9.10
CA ILE A 478 20.05 7.27 -8.11
C ILE A 478 20.56 6.41 -6.96
N LEU A 479 21.74 6.77 -6.47
CA LEU A 479 22.34 6.26 -5.23
C LEU A 479 21.71 6.92 -4.00
N GLY A 480 21.95 6.36 -2.81
CA GLY A 480 21.54 7.00 -1.56
C GLY A 480 22.16 8.39 -1.38
N ASP A 481 23.44 8.53 -1.72
CA ASP A 481 24.16 9.82 -1.67
C ASP A 481 23.52 10.84 -2.62
N GLU A 482 23.15 10.44 -3.83
CA GLU A 482 22.55 11.34 -4.84
C GLU A 482 21.14 11.79 -4.47
N ASP A 483 20.36 10.96 -3.77
CA ASP A 483 19.05 11.34 -3.22
C ASP A 483 19.20 12.42 -2.12
N HIS A 484 20.11 12.19 -1.17
CA HIS A 484 20.38 13.15 -0.09
C HIS A 484 20.85 14.51 -0.60
N LEU A 485 21.57 14.53 -1.72
CA LEU A 485 22.19 15.74 -2.28
C LEU A 485 21.36 16.39 -3.41
N GLY A 486 20.40 15.67 -3.97
CA GLY A 486 19.52 16.10 -5.04
C GLY A 486 18.42 17.06 -4.60
N ASP A 487 17.89 17.83 -5.55
CA ASP A 487 16.85 18.83 -5.34
C ASP A 487 15.43 18.31 -5.63
N MET A 488 15.35 17.23 -6.40
CA MET A 488 14.13 16.46 -6.58
C MET A 488 14.50 14.99 -6.68
N ASP A 489 13.70 14.16 -6.02
CA ASP A 489 13.76 12.71 -6.11
C ASP A 489 12.38 12.17 -6.48
N PHE A 490 12.31 11.35 -7.52
CA PHE A 490 11.04 10.79 -7.95
C PHE A 490 11.18 9.34 -8.37
N LYS A 491 10.07 8.62 -8.27
CA LYS A 491 9.97 7.19 -8.50
C LYS A 491 8.87 6.98 -9.52
N VAL A 492 9.23 6.28 -10.59
CA VAL A 492 8.31 5.94 -11.68
C VAL A 492 8.24 4.44 -11.77
N ALA A 493 7.03 3.90 -11.63
CA ALA A 493 6.75 2.50 -11.85
C ALA A 493 5.70 2.32 -12.94
N GLY A 494 5.82 1.24 -13.70
CA GLY A 494 4.93 0.98 -14.81
C GLY A 494 5.31 -0.23 -15.64
N THR A 495 4.48 -0.49 -16.63
CA THR A 495 4.74 -1.49 -17.67
C THR A 495 5.44 -0.82 -18.86
N LYS A 496 5.66 -1.58 -19.93
CA LYS A 496 6.10 -1.05 -21.23
C LYS A 496 5.09 -0.05 -21.83
N ASP A 497 3.81 -0.20 -21.52
CA ASP A 497 2.71 0.54 -22.15
C ASP A 497 2.33 1.82 -21.39
N GLY A 498 2.73 1.95 -20.12
CA GLY A 498 2.46 3.14 -19.34
C GLY A 498 2.82 3.04 -17.86
N ILE A 499 2.63 4.15 -17.16
CA ILE A 499 2.86 4.32 -15.73
C ILE A 499 1.70 3.71 -14.94
N THR A 500 2.06 3.01 -13.87
CA THR A 500 1.14 2.49 -12.85
C THR A 500 1.27 3.21 -11.52
N SER A 501 2.41 3.86 -11.26
CA SER A 501 2.56 4.75 -10.11
C SER A 501 3.67 5.77 -10.36
N LEU A 502 3.41 7.01 -9.95
CA LEU A 502 4.37 8.10 -9.94
C LEU A 502 4.36 8.74 -8.54
N GLN A 503 5.54 8.83 -7.93
CA GLN A 503 5.76 9.56 -6.68
C GLN A 503 6.88 10.57 -6.91
N MET A 504 6.65 11.85 -6.58
CA MET A 504 7.64 12.91 -6.71
C MET A 504 7.77 13.68 -5.40
N ASP A 505 9.01 13.96 -5.00
CA ASP A 505 9.37 14.83 -3.88
C ASP A 505 10.30 15.92 -4.39
N ILE A 506 9.87 17.18 -4.27
CA ILE A 506 10.61 18.34 -4.76
C ILE A 506 11.01 19.18 -3.54
N LYS A 507 12.32 19.41 -3.40
CA LYS A 507 12.93 20.08 -2.24
C LYS A 507 13.21 21.56 -2.51
N ILE A 508 13.12 22.02 -3.76
CA ILE A 508 13.38 23.40 -4.18
C ILE A 508 12.25 23.96 -5.06
N THR A 509 12.17 25.27 -5.16
CA THR A 509 11.33 25.93 -6.18
C THR A 509 12.01 25.97 -7.55
N GLY A 510 11.25 26.23 -8.61
CA GLY A 510 11.79 26.49 -9.95
C GLY A 510 12.06 25.25 -10.81
N ILE A 511 11.47 24.10 -10.49
CA ILE A 511 11.41 22.95 -11.41
C ILE A 511 10.22 23.17 -12.35
N THR A 512 10.52 23.46 -13.61
CA THR A 512 9.49 23.72 -14.63
C THR A 512 8.90 22.41 -15.14
N PHE A 513 7.73 22.48 -15.77
CA PHE A 513 7.10 21.30 -16.36
C PHE A 513 7.89 20.71 -17.54
N GLU A 514 8.69 21.51 -18.24
CA GLU A 514 9.59 21.04 -19.29
C GLU A 514 10.71 20.17 -18.71
N ILE A 515 11.24 20.55 -17.54
CA ILE A 515 12.23 19.74 -16.83
C ILE A 515 11.60 18.41 -16.39
N MET A 516 10.36 18.44 -15.89
CA MET A 516 9.63 17.21 -15.52
C MET A 516 9.38 16.29 -16.72
N ASP A 517 9.05 16.85 -17.89
CA ASP A 517 8.84 16.09 -19.12
C ASP A 517 10.12 15.34 -19.54
N GLN A 518 11.26 16.03 -19.56
CA GLN A 518 12.56 15.41 -19.83
C GLN A 518 12.88 14.31 -18.81
N ALA A 519 12.61 14.57 -17.53
CA ALA A 519 12.87 13.63 -16.46
C ALA A 519 12.01 12.37 -16.58
N LEU A 520 10.73 12.50 -16.93
CA LEU A 520 9.82 11.38 -17.18
C LEU A 520 10.20 10.59 -18.44
N SER A 521 10.66 11.26 -19.50
CA SER A 521 11.16 10.59 -20.70
C SER A 521 12.38 9.72 -20.38
N GLN A 522 13.36 10.27 -19.67
CA GLN A 522 14.53 9.51 -19.25
C GLN A 522 14.16 8.35 -18.28
N ALA A 523 13.16 8.56 -17.42
CA ALA A 523 12.63 7.52 -16.55
C ALA A 523 11.98 6.37 -17.32
N LYS A 524 11.27 6.68 -18.42
CA LYS A 524 10.68 5.67 -19.30
C LYS A 524 11.75 4.78 -19.92
N ASP A 525 12.82 5.37 -20.45
CA ASP A 525 13.91 4.61 -21.07
C ASP A 525 14.57 3.68 -20.05
N GLY A 526 14.86 4.19 -18.84
CA GLY A 526 15.40 3.39 -17.75
C GLY A 526 14.44 2.29 -17.29
N ARG A 527 13.12 2.56 -17.21
CA ARG A 527 12.09 1.57 -16.87
C ARG A 527 12.05 0.44 -17.91
N ILE A 528 12.08 0.78 -19.21
CA ILE A 528 12.09 -0.20 -20.30
C ILE A 528 13.36 -1.06 -20.24
N HIS A 529 14.51 -0.46 -19.97
CA HIS A 529 15.76 -1.20 -19.77
C HIS A 529 15.64 -2.21 -18.62
N ILE A 530 15.13 -1.80 -17.46
CA ILE A 530 14.93 -2.69 -16.30
C ILE A 530 13.95 -3.83 -16.62
N LEU A 531 12.86 -3.55 -17.32
CA LEU A 531 11.93 -4.59 -17.79
C LEU A 531 12.65 -5.61 -18.69
N GLY A 532 13.54 -5.15 -19.56
CA GLY A 532 14.37 -6.01 -20.40
C GLY A 532 15.30 -6.92 -19.60
N GLU A 533 15.93 -6.41 -18.53
CA GLU A 533 16.76 -7.21 -17.63
C GLU A 533 15.92 -8.23 -16.83
N MET A 534 14.75 -7.83 -16.32
CA MET A 534 13.83 -8.74 -15.64
C MET A 534 13.37 -9.89 -16.54
N ALA A 535 13.10 -9.59 -17.82
CA ALA A 535 12.64 -10.58 -18.80
C ALA A 535 13.69 -11.68 -19.07
N LYS A 536 14.97 -11.45 -18.78
CA LYS A 536 16.02 -12.49 -18.87
C LYS A 536 15.84 -13.58 -17.82
N ALA A 537 15.25 -13.26 -16.67
CA ALA A 537 14.96 -14.24 -15.61
C ALA A 537 13.61 -14.92 -15.82
N LEU A 538 12.58 -14.13 -16.18
CA LEU A 538 11.23 -14.65 -16.42
C LEU A 538 10.45 -13.70 -17.33
N THR A 539 10.05 -14.20 -18.51
CA THR A 539 9.35 -13.40 -19.55
C THR A 539 7.86 -13.22 -19.29
N GLY A 540 7.26 -14.06 -18.44
CA GLY A 540 5.84 -14.03 -18.12
C GLY A 540 5.50 -15.00 -16.99
N SER A 541 4.24 -14.98 -16.57
CA SER A 541 3.77 -15.86 -15.50
C SER A 541 3.91 -17.33 -15.84
N ARG A 542 4.25 -18.15 -14.83
CA ARG A 542 4.20 -19.62 -14.99
C ARG A 542 2.78 -20.08 -15.29
N ASP A 543 2.65 -21.14 -16.09
CA ASP A 543 1.34 -21.70 -16.48
C ASP A 543 0.57 -22.32 -15.29
N THR A 544 1.30 -22.77 -14.26
CA THR A 544 0.72 -23.43 -13.10
C THR A 544 1.22 -22.81 -11.81
N VAL A 545 0.33 -22.69 -10.83
CA VAL A 545 0.70 -22.32 -9.46
C VAL A 545 1.58 -23.41 -8.80
N SER A 546 2.32 -23.02 -7.76
CA SER A 546 3.14 -23.95 -6.98
C SER A 546 2.33 -25.12 -6.42
N LYS A 547 2.97 -26.29 -6.27
CA LYS A 547 2.34 -27.47 -5.63
C LYS A 547 1.95 -27.24 -4.17
N TYR A 548 2.53 -26.23 -3.53
CA TYR A 548 2.22 -25.82 -2.16
C TYR A 548 1.06 -24.83 -2.10
N THR A 549 0.71 -24.19 -3.22
CA THR A 549 -0.43 -23.28 -3.32
C THR A 549 -1.72 -24.05 -3.05
N PRO A 550 -2.59 -23.58 -2.14
CA PRO A 550 -3.87 -24.21 -1.90
C PRO A 550 -4.71 -24.12 -3.17
N LYS A 551 -5.00 -25.24 -3.85
CA LYS A 551 -5.90 -25.18 -5.00
C LYS A 551 -7.32 -24.97 -4.51
N ILE A 552 -8.08 -24.18 -5.24
CA ILE A 552 -9.44 -23.80 -4.90
C ILE A 552 -10.40 -24.54 -5.84
N GLU A 553 -11.36 -25.27 -5.27
CA GLU A 553 -12.48 -25.90 -5.98
C GLU A 553 -13.79 -25.32 -5.46
N THR A 554 -14.70 -24.97 -6.36
CA THR A 554 -15.99 -24.36 -6.01
C THR A 554 -17.14 -25.28 -6.43
N VAL A 555 -18.12 -25.43 -5.54
CA VAL A 555 -19.39 -26.10 -5.82
C VAL A 555 -20.56 -25.18 -5.49
N MET A 556 -21.56 -25.15 -6.37
CA MET A 556 -22.79 -24.42 -6.12
C MET A 556 -23.76 -25.30 -5.33
N VAL A 557 -24.22 -24.78 -4.20
CA VAL A 557 -25.22 -25.39 -3.31
C VAL A 557 -26.49 -24.54 -3.34
N ASP A 558 -27.65 -25.19 -3.45
CA ASP A 558 -28.93 -24.48 -3.39
C ASP A 558 -29.08 -23.73 -2.05
N LYS A 559 -29.64 -22.51 -2.07
CA LYS A 559 -29.82 -21.68 -0.87
C LYS A 559 -30.50 -22.38 0.32
N LYS A 560 -31.42 -23.31 0.03
CA LYS A 560 -32.12 -24.11 1.05
C LYS A 560 -31.22 -25.15 1.75
N ASP A 561 -30.14 -25.57 1.09
CA ASP A 561 -29.25 -26.64 1.54
C ASP A 561 -27.98 -26.07 2.23
N ILE A 562 -27.74 -24.76 2.13
CA ILE A 562 -26.63 -24.05 2.82
C ILE A 562 -26.64 -24.34 4.33
N ALA A 563 -27.80 -24.26 4.97
CA ALA A 563 -27.94 -24.50 6.40
C ALA A 563 -27.54 -25.94 6.80
N ALA A 564 -27.70 -26.91 5.91
CA ALA A 564 -27.30 -28.29 6.12
C ALA A 564 -25.77 -28.46 6.03
N VAL A 565 -25.11 -27.74 5.12
CA VAL A 565 -23.64 -27.74 4.97
C VAL A 565 -22.97 -27.08 6.16
N ILE A 566 -23.49 -25.95 6.65
CA ILE A 566 -22.96 -25.27 7.84
C ILE A 566 -23.25 -26.11 9.11
N GLY A 567 -24.46 -26.64 9.22
CA GLY A 567 -24.94 -27.37 10.39
C GLY A 567 -25.24 -26.45 11.59
N LYS A 568 -25.89 -27.00 12.62
CA LYS A 568 -26.26 -26.23 13.82
C LYS A 568 -25.01 -25.67 14.50
N GLY A 569 -24.89 -24.34 14.57
CA GLY A 569 -23.74 -23.66 15.18
C GLY A 569 -22.41 -23.85 14.44
N GLY A 570 -22.43 -24.26 13.17
CA GLY A 570 -21.22 -24.54 12.38
C GLY A 570 -20.59 -25.90 12.66
N ALA A 571 -21.30 -26.82 13.32
CA ALA A 571 -20.75 -28.13 13.67
C ALA A 571 -20.35 -28.97 12.43
N THR A 572 -21.19 -28.99 11.39
CA THR A 572 -20.95 -29.81 10.19
C THR A 572 -19.81 -29.27 9.35
N ILE A 573 -19.71 -27.95 9.16
CA ILE A 573 -18.57 -27.37 8.45
C ILE A 573 -17.25 -27.59 9.19
N ARG A 574 -17.24 -27.50 10.54
CA ARG A 574 -16.06 -27.82 11.35
C ARG A 574 -15.65 -29.29 11.22
N GLU A 575 -16.62 -30.21 11.23
CA GLU A 575 -16.37 -31.64 11.02
C GLU A 575 -15.78 -31.91 9.63
N ILE A 576 -16.29 -31.26 8.57
CA ILE A 576 -15.71 -31.35 7.22
C ILE A 576 -14.26 -30.87 7.24
N VAL A 577 -13.99 -29.69 7.80
CA VAL A 577 -12.63 -29.12 7.87
C VAL A 577 -11.68 -30.03 8.67
N GLU A 578 -12.11 -30.53 9.83
CA GLU A 578 -11.31 -31.39 10.70
C GLU A 578 -11.00 -32.75 10.06
N LEU A 579 -11.99 -33.40 9.44
CA LEU A 579 -11.80 -34.70 8.81
C LEU A 579 -11.05 -34.60 7.49
N SER A 580 -11.30 -33.56 6.69
CA SER A 580 -10.68 -33.39 5.38
C SER A 580 -9.30 -32.75 5.42
N GLY A 581 -9.02 -31.89 6.42
CA GLY A 581 -7.83 -31.03 6.43
C GLY A 581 -7.92 -29.85 5.45
N ALA A 582 -9.01 -29.72 4.69
CA ALA A 582 -9.23 -28.62 3.76
C ALA A 582 -9.91 -27.42 4.44
N LYS A 583 -9.63 -26.21 3.95
CA LYS A 583 -10.42 -25.02 4.30
C LYS A 583 -11.71 -25.03 3.50
N VAL A 584 -12.84 -24.73 4.14
CA VAL A 584 -14.15 -24.64 3.50
C VAL A 584 -14.79 -23.29 3.83
N ASP A 585 -15.08 -22.51 2.81
CA ASP A 585 -15.78 -21.22 2.92
C ASP A 585 -17.16 -21.33 2.25
N VAL A 586 -18.19 -20.76 2.88
CA VAL A 586 -19.59 -20.85 2.43
C VAL A 586 -20.15 -19.44 2.34
N LYS A 587 -20.51 -19.01 1.13
CA LYS A 587 -21.16 -17.72 0.92
C LYS A 587 -22.68 -17.84 0.95
N ASP A 588 -23.35 -16.76 1.33
CA ASP A 588 -24.82 -16.64 1.34
C ASP A 588 -25.46 -16.80 -0.06
N THR A 589 -24.65 -16.67 -1.11
CA THR A 589 -25.06 -16.93 -2.50
C THR A 589 -25.27 -18.41 -2.81
N GLY A 590 -24.77 -19.32 -1.96
CA GLY A 590 -24.73 -20.76 -2.20
C GLY A 590 -23.41 -21.25 -2.80
N GLU A 591 -22.45 -20.36 -3.04
CA GLU A 591 -21.11 -20.72 -3.46
C GLU A 591 -20.33 -21.31 -2.28
N VAL A 592 -19.93 -22.58 -2.38
CA VAL A 592 -19.09 -23.26 -1.39
C VAL A 592 -17.72 -23.52 -1.99
N THR A 593 -16.69 -23.00 -1.34
CA THR A 593 -15.31 -23.03 -1.81
C THR A 593 -14.47 -23.92 -0.91
N VAL A 594 -13.82 -24.93 -1.48
CA VAL A 594 -12.92 -25.86 -0.80
C VAL A 594 -11.50 -25.59 -1.25
N ALA A 595 -10.60 -25.38 -0.30
CA ALA A 595 -9.20 -25.08 -0.58
C ALA A 595 -8.24 -25.98 0.22
N ALA A 596 -7.35 -26.68 -0.49
CA ALA A 596 -6.23 -27.41 0.11
C ALA A 596 -5.09 -27.58 -0.91
N PRO A 597 -3.82 -27.69 -0.47
CA PRO A 597 -2.69 -27.95 -1.36
C PRO A 597 -2.81 -29.31 -2.07
N ASP A 598 -3.11 -30.38 -1.30
CA ASP A 598 -3.23 -31.74 -1.83
C ASP A 598 -4.65 -32.06 -2.33
N GLU A 599 -4.71 -32.95 -3.31
CA GLU A 599 -5.96 -33.35 -3.98
C GLU A 599 -6.84 -34.26 -3.11
N GLU A 600 -6.23 -35.08 -2.26
CA GLU A 600 -6.95 -36.00 -1.37
C GLU A 600 -7.85 -35.25 -0.40
N SER A 601 -7.32 -34.22 0.26
CA SER A 601 -8.06 -33.36 1.19
C SER A 601 -9.22 -32.64 0.51
N ARG A 602 -9.01 -32.10 -0.70
CA ARG A 602 -10.08 -31.44 -1.47
C ARG A 602 -11.16 -32.43 -1.88
N HIS A 603 -10.80 -33.57 -2.43
CA HIS A 603 -11.76 -34.60 -2.83
C HIS A 603 -12.57 -35.12 -1.63
N LYS A 604 -11.93 -35.29 -0.47
CA LYS A 604 -12.60 -35.70 0.76
C LYS A 604 -13.63 -34.67 1.20
N ALA A 605 -13.27 -33.39 1.27
CA ALA A 605 -14.19 -32.31 1.60
C ALA A 605 -15.34 -32.18 0.58
N MET A 606 -15.01 -32.18 -0.71
CA MET A 606 -15.99 -32.08 -1.80
C MET A 606 -16.97 -33.25 -1.80
N LYS A 607 -16.50 -34.47 -1.51
CA LYS A 607 -17.35 -35.64 -1.36
C LYS A 607 -18.32 -35.47 -0.17
N MET A 608 -17.82 -35.05 1.00
CA MET A 608 -18.67 -34.82 2.17
C MET A 608 -19.74 -33.76 1.89
N ILE A 609 -19.39 -32.66 1.23
CA ILE A 609 -20.36 -31.62 0.83
C ILE A 609 -21.39 -32.18 -0.15
N LYS A 610 -20.95 -32.91 -1.18
CA LYS A 610 -21.83 -33.55 -2.16
C LYS A 610 -22.78 -34.56 -1.51
N ASP A 611 -22.30 -35.33 -0.53
CA ASP A 611 -23.10 -36.31 0.20
C ASP A 611 -24.17 -35.63 1.08
N ILE A 612 -23.89 -34.45 1.64
CA ILE A 612 -24.84 -33.65 2.42
C ILE A 612 -25.96 -33.08 1.53
N ILE A 613 -25.60 -32.57 0.35
CA ILE A 613 -26.54 -31.94 -0.59
C ILE A 613 -27.19 -32.95 -1.55
N ALA A 614 -26.75 -34.21 -1.51
CA ALA A 614 -27.25 -35.25 -2.40
C ALA A 614 -28.76 -35.38 -2.22
N LYS A 615 -29.48 -35.24 -3.34
CA LYS A 615 -30.93 -35.45 -3.37
C LYS A 615 -31.21 -36.87 -3.87
N PRO A 616 -32.26 -37.53 -3.36
CA PRO A 616 -32.71 -38.79 -3.93
C PRO A 616 -33.16 -38.53 -5.36
N GLU A 617 -32.63 -39.26 -6.32
CA GLU A 617 -33.08 -39.20 -7.71
C GLU A 617 -34.09 -40.32 -7.96
N MET A 618 -35.21 -40.00 -8.59
CA MET A 618 -36.21 -41.00 -8.96
C MET A 618 -35.58 -42.06 -9.86
N ASN A 619 -35.88 -43.32 -9.62
CA ASN A 619 -35.35 -44.51 -10.29
C ASN A 619 -33.86 -44.83 -10.07
N LYS A 620 -33.14 -44.07 -9.24
CA LYS A 620 -31.75 -44.38 -8.89
C LYS A 620 -31.69 -45.43 -7.78
N ILE A 621 -30.69 -46.30 -7.88
CA ILE A 621 -30.43 -47.38 -6.93
C ILE A 621 -29.34 -46.91 -5.94
N TYR A 622 -29.60 -47.10 -4.66
CA TYR A 622 -28.71 -46.77 -3.55
C TYR A 622 -28.47 -48.00 -2.69
N LYS A 623 -27.30 -48.07 -2.05
CA LYS A 623 -27.04 -48.99 -0.95
C LYS A 623 -27.38 -48.28 0.35
N GLY A 624 -28.14 -48.94 1.22
CA GLY A 624 -28.55 -48.35 2.48
C GLY A 624 -28.66 -49.39 3.59
N LYS A 625 -28.68 -48.90 4.83
CA LYS A 625 -28.75 -49.73 6.02
C LYS A 625 -30.13 -49.64 6.65
N VAL A 626 -30.72 -50.77 7.01
CA VAL A 626 -32.01 -50.81 7.71
C VAL A 626 -31.82 -50.25 9.12
N ILE A 627 -32.43 -49.10 9.42
CA ILE A 627 -32.34 -48.49 10.76
C ILE A 627 -33.43 -49.04 11.68
N LYS A 628 -34.64 -49.19 11.14
CA LYS A 628 -35.81 -49.51 11.96
C LYS A 628 -36.85 -50.28 11.15
N ILE A 629 -37.41 -51.33 11.76
CA ILE A 629 -38.48 -52.12 11.16
C ILE A 629 -39.82 -51.77 11.82
N MET A 630 -40.87 -51.65 11.01
CA MET A 630 -42.26 -51.50 11.43
C MET A 630 -43.11 -52.59 10.77
N GLU A 631 -44.33 -52.80 11.25
CA GLU A 631 -45.23 -53.83 10.69
C GLU A 631 -45.57 -53.60 9.21
N PHE A 632 -45.58 -52.34 8.76
CA PHE A 632 -45.93 -51.96 7.39
C PHE A 632 -44.73 -51.72 6.46
N GLY A 633 -43.49 -51.81 6.97
CA GLY A 633 -42.29 -51.58 6.15
C GLY A 633 -41.00 -51.40 6.94
N ALA A 634 -39.90 -51.18 6.22
CA ALA A 634 -38.57 -50.96 6.78
C ALA A 634 -38.06 -49.56 6.44
N PHE A 635 -37.52 -48.84 7.43
CA PHE A 635 -36.81 -47.58 7.23
C PHE A 635 -35.35 -47.87 6.93
N VAL A 636 -34.89 -47.38 5.77
CA VAL A 636 -33.53 -47.57 5.29
C VAL A 636 -32.86 -46.20 5.21
N ASN A 637 -31.71 -46.04 5.87
CA ASN A 637 -30.82 -44.91 5.63
C ASN A 637 -30.05 -45.17 4.34
N PHE A 638 -30.32 -44.39 3.30
CA PHE A 638 -29.78 -44.66 1.97
C PHE A 638 -28.99 -43.47 1.39
N LEU A 639 -29.07 -42.29 2.03
CA LEU A 639 -28.38 -41.09 1.58
C LEU A 639 -28.14 -40.10 2.74
N GLY A 640 -26.98 -40.21 3.39
CA GLY A 640 -26.57 -39.31 4.48
C GLY A 640 -27.57 -39.29 5.64
N LYS A 641 -28.25 -38.15 5.85
CA LYS A 641 -29.27 -37.97 6.90
C LYS A 641 -30.71 -38.26 6.44
N GLN A 642 -30.90 -38.76 5.22
CA GLN A 642 -32.23 -39.03 4.67
C GLN A 642 -32.60 -40.51 4.77
N ASP A 643 -33.76 -40.75 5.38
CA ASP A 643 -34.36 -42.07 5.53
C ASP A 643 -35.49 -42.25 4.54
N GLY A 644 -35.55 -43.42 3.91
CA GLY A 644 -36.63 -43.81 3.01
C GLY A 644 -37.39 -45.01 3.55
N LEU A 645 -38.69 -45.07 3.22
CA LEU A 645 -39.57 -46.18 3.62
C LEU A 645 -39.66 -47.19 2.48
N VAL A 646 -39.26 -48.42 2.74
CA VAL A 646 -39.61 -49.58 1.90
C VAL A 646 -40.91 -50.17 2.45
N HIS A 647 -42.00 -50.03 1.70
CA HIS A 647 -43.28 -50.62 2.08
C HIS A 647 -43.22 -52.15 1.98
N ILE A 648 -43.99 -52.87 2.80
CA ILE A 648 -43.98 -54.35 2.84
C ILE A 648 -44.23 -55.00 1.47
N SER A 649 -44.98 -54.35 0.60
CA SER A 649 -45.26 -54.80 -0.78
C SER A 649 -44.07 -54.66 -1.74
N GLU A 650 -43.07 -53.85 -1.39
CA GLU A 650 -41.90 -53.53 -2.21
C GLU A 650 -40.61 -54.18 -1.68
N LEU A 651 -40.70 -55.04 -0.66
CA LEU A 651 -39.56 -55.77 -0.08
C LEU A 651 -39.09 -56.93 -0.95
N ALA A 652 -40.02 -57.68 -1.58
CA ALA A 652 -39.69 -58.86 -2.37
C ALA A 652 -40.71 -59.11 -3.50
N PRO A 653 -40.37 -59.88 -4.55
CA PRO A 653 -41.29 -60.26 -5.61
C PRO A 653 -42.47 -61.14 -5.15
N LYS A 654 -42.30 -61.84 -4.02
CA LYS A 654 -43.28 -62.73 -3.38
C LYS A 654 -44.04 -62.01 -2.26
N ARG A 655 -45.26 -62.46 -1.95
CA ARG A 655 -46.06 -61.90 -0.84
C ARG A 655 -45.35 -62.13 0.50
N VAL A 656 -45.01 -61.04 1.18
CA VAL A 656 -44.32 -61.05 2.48
C VAL A 656 -45.36 -60.93 3.58
N ALA A 657 -45.36 -61.86 4.55
CA ALA A 657 -46.27 -61.84 5.69
C ALA A 657 -45.77 -60.95 6.83
N LYS A 658 -44.45 -60.99 7.13
CA LYS A 658 -43.80 -60.08 8.10
C LYS A 658 -42.53 -59.48 7.50
N VAL A 659 -42.29 -58.20 7.77
CA VAL A 659 -41.09 -57.48 7.28
C VAL A 659 -39.79 -58.14 7.75
N THR A 660 -39.80 -58.68 8.97
CA THR A 660 -38.67 -59.42 9.59
C THR A 660 -38.28 -60.70 8.84
N ASP A 661 -39.15 -61.22 7.97
CA ASP A 661 -38.87 -62.43 7.18
C ASP A 661 -37.91 -62.14 6.02
N VAL A 662 -37.72 -60.86 5.68
CA VAL A 662 -36.93 -60.42 4.51
C VAL A 662 -35.74 -59.56 4.90
N VAL A 663 -35.87 -58.71 5.92
CA VAL A 663 -34.81 -57.81 6.38
C VAL A 663 -34.77 -57.74 7.90
N LYS A 664 -33.57 -57.53 8.47
CA LYS A 664 -33.34 -57.27 9.90
C LYS A 664 -32.81 -55.87 10.11
N GLU A 665 -33.01 -55.32 11.31
CA GLU A 665 -32.37 -54.05 11.69
C GLU A 665 -30.85 -54.22 11.64
N GLY A 666 -30.19 -53.29 10.94
CA GLY A 666 -28.75 -53.34 10.68
C GLY A 666 -28.34 -53.96 9.35
N ASP A 667 -29.25 -54.60 8.59
CA ASP A 667 -28.92 -55.20 7.30
C ASP A 667 -28.58 -54.14 6.24
N GLU A 668 -27.57 -54.41 5.41
CA GLU A 668 -27.28 -53.64 4.21
C GLU A 668 -28.12 -54.14 3.03
N VAL A 669 -28.94 -53.26 2.48
CA VAL A 669 -29.88 -53.57 1.39
C VAL A 669 -29.70 -52.60 0.22
N THR A 670 -29.97 -53.09 -0.99
CA THR A 670 -29.97 -52.27 -2.21
C THR A 670 -31.40 -51.85 -2.53
N VAL A 671 -31.64 -50.55 -2.67
CA VAL A 671 -32.97 -49.94 -2.75
C VAL A 671 -33.07 -48.95 -3.90
N LYS A 672 -34.16 -48.98 -4.65
CA LYS A 672 -34.48 -48.04 -5.74
C LYS A 672 -35.49 -46.99 -5.27
N VAL A 673 -35.25 -45.72 -5.57
CA VAL A 673 -36.21 -44.65 -5.29
C VAL A 673 -37.38 -44.72 -6.28
N ILE A 674 -38.59 -44.96 -5.77
CA ILE A 674 -39.81 -45.15 -6.60
C ILE A 674 -40.77 -43.95 -6.52
N GLY A 675 -40.55 -43.01 -5.61
CA GLY A 675 -41.38 -41.81 -5.52
C GLY A 675 -41.16 -40.99 -4.25
N PHE A 676 -41.84 -39.85 -4.18
CA PHE A 676 -41.80 -38.92 -3.04
C PHE A 676 -43.23 -38.72 -2.53
N ASP A 677 -43.46 -38.86 -1.23
CA ASP A 677 -44.78 -38.71 -0.62
C ASP A 677 -44.69 -37.93 0.69
N ARG A 678 -45.32 -36.74 0.72
CA ARG A 678 -45.39 -35.84 1.89
C ARG A 678 -44.05 -35.67 2.62
N GLY A 679 -42.97 -35.48 1.87
CA GLY A 679 -41.62 -35.28 2.41
C GLY A 679 -40.84 -36.54 2.78
N LYS A 680 -41.40 -37.75 2.56
CA LYS A 680 -40.73 -39.04 2.76
C LYS A 680 -40.44 -39.72 1.43
N VAL A 681 -39.26 -40.35 1.32
CA VAL A 681 -38.82 -41.03 0.11
C VAL A 681 -39.35 -42.46 0.11
N LYS A 682 -40.04 -42.87 -0.96
CA LYS A 682 -40.49 -44.24 -1.16
C LYS A 682 -39.40 -45.04 -1.85
N LEU A 683 -39.04 -46.17 -1.25
CA LEU A 683 -37.99 -47.06 -1.70
C LEU A 683 -38.56 -48.44 -2.06
N SER A 684 -37.91 -49.16 -2.97
CA SER A 684 -38.23 -50.54 -3.31
C SER A 684 -36.97 -51.40 -3.39
N ILE A 685 -36.96 -52.52 -2.68
CA ILE A 685 -35.92 -53.56 -2.82
C ILE A 685 -36.26 -54.43 -4.03
N LYS A 686 -37.55 -54.74 -4.23
CA LYS A 686 -38.04 -55.53 -5.35
C LYS A 686 -37.61 -54.96 -6.70
N GLN A 687 -37.73 -53.65 -6.89
CA GLN A 687 -37.39 -52.98 -8.15
C GLN A 687 -35.90 -52.61 -8.28
N ALA A 688 -35.09 -52.87 -7.25
CA ALA A 688 -33.64 -52.70 -7.31
C ALA A 688 -32.91 -54.00 -7.74
N VAL A 689 -33.57 -55.15 -7.59
CA VAL A 689 -33.07 -56.49 -7.93
C VAL A 689 -33.59 -56.97 -9.30
N ALA A 690 -34.55 -56.25 -9.89
CA ALA A 690 -35.07 -56.44 -11.25
C ALA A 690 -34.40 -55.46 -12.20
#